data_AF-A0A9W6UA10-F1
#
_entry.id   AF-A0A9W6UA10-F1
#
_cell.length_a   1.000
_cell.length_b   1.000
_cell.length_c   1.000
_cell.angle_alpha   90.00
_cell.angle_beta   90.00
_cell.angle_gamma   90.00
#
_symmetry.space_group_name_H-M   'P 1'
#
loop_
_entity.id
_entity.type
_entity.pdbx_description
1 polymer ?
#
loop_
_entity_poly.entity_id
_entity_poly.type
_entity_poly.pdbx_seq_one_letter_code
_entity_poly.pdbx_strand_id
1 'polypeptide(L)'
;MKLSSLLLLPALVASAAAERDAVDAQWLWENEHEAFVRTTRNHANFFENFRPNDANQTCSSDKHATPFNRQVRGANLGGWLVLEPWITPSLFYQFLNTQQRYGDLAPEKTAMDTYTFCTALGAEEANRQLRIHWATWVTEDDIKELAEAGVNSLRVPVGDWMFNPYEPYVGCTDGAVKELDRVADLAYKYNIELLLDIHGLVGSQNGFDNSGMSAGVKWTSVGSTQPIGTTTFEHWPLRSAGWAGEFHLENNSYSSINYDHLNHSLYTVAALVDRYAEHPAIIGLEPVNEPWELTPIDLLKDYYWRSYKRIKARAPHWKFVLHDSFRFGVQYWSEFMRGCPDIALDTHIYQAWNNPGTKADFFANACQQKYTIADMENAMMPVIVGEWSLGTDNCAMWLNGFNDNLPGFPKVQCRMTPCPVHSTYLGLGFPGTPLDVTKPIQGPYGTGQSGPSFGKCPITSNTTFGQQNEADEREFARNLNLKKLNAFAVGHGWYFWNFKTEFGSRWNFLDLVRKGTFPKNVSNYHKNEEVFTACLAEDKGSFRCAAKRGVQPADLVSGLEFACGNPDKKVDCNNLENRFDTLEKRCDWAFNEYWHAHREEGATCDFGGAAHLLAGPSPSSVERQKALVTPVGNQILLWFLGVAFAFGGVFLLVTLYARYQRQGQYSPIQNDANVNA
;
A
#
# COMPACT_ATOMS: atom_id res chain seq x y z
N MET A 1 55.06 -31.06 -67.75
CA MET A 1 55.89 -29.99 -68.34
C MET A 1 56.53 -29.19 -67.20
N LYS A 2 57.52 -28.32 -67.45
CA LYS A 2 58.25 -27.51 -66.43
C LYS A 2 57.32 -26.60 -65.59
N LEU A 3 57.68 -26.06 -64.42
CA LEU A 3 58.60 -26.39 -63.29
C LEU A 3 58.43 -25.28 -62.20
N SER A 4 59.01 -25.47 -60.99
CA SER A 4 59.19 -24.47 -59.88
C SER A 4 57.97 -24.28 -58.94
N SER A 5 58.05 -24.47 -57.61
CA SER A 5 58.94 -23.93 -56.54
C SER A 5 58.47 -22.54 -56.05
N LEU A 6 58.35 -22.19 -54.75
CA LEU A 6 58.57 -22.82 -53.41
C LEU A 6 57.80 -21.94 -52.36
N LEU A 7 57.62 -22.13 -51.03
CA LEU A 7 58.17 -22.93 -49.90
C LEU A 7 57.08 -23.13 -48.79
N LEU A 8 57.37 -23.98 -47.79
CA LEU A 8 56.99 -23.97 -46.35
C LEU A 8 55.52 -23.82 -45.83
N LEU A 9 55.10 -24.85 -45.09
CA LEU A 9 54.21 -24.84 -43.91
C LEU A 9 55.01 -24.43 -42.63
N PRO A 10 54.42 -24.24 -41.41
CA PRO A 10 53.08 -24.66 -40.95
C PRO A 10 52.22 -23.59 -40.25
N ALA A 11 50.99 -23.98 -39.88
CA ALA A 11 50.10 -23.19 -39.04
C ALA A 11 50.46 -23.31 -37.55
N LEU A 12 50.60 -22.17 -36.89
CA LEU A 12 50.58 -21.93 -35.43
C LEU A 12 50.47 -20.40 -35.22
N VAL A 13 50.03 -19.95 -34.03
CA VAL A 13 49.69 -18.53 -33.74
C VAL A 13 48.48 -18.01 -34.55
N ALA A 14 47.29 -18.51 -34.19
CA ALA A 14 46.00 -17.94 -34.56
C ALA A 14 44.99 -17.99 -33.38
N SER A 15 45.49 -17.76 -32.17
CA SER A 15 44.70 -17.42 -30.97
C SER A 15 45.15 -16.05 -30.45
N ALA A 16 44.37 -15.44 -29.56
CA ALA A 16 44.56 -14.06 -29.05
C ALA A 16 44.44 -12.94 -30.11
N ALA A 17 43.29 -12.89 -30.81
CA ALA A 17 42.86 -11.73 -31.61
C ALA A 17 41.33 -11.60 -31.78
N ALA A 18 40.52 -12.17 -30.87
CA ALA A 18 39.06 -12.25 -31.05
C ALA A 18 38.23 -12.04 -29.76
N GLU A 19 38.85 -11.75 -28.62
CA GLU A 19 38.15 -11.23 -27.45
C GLU A 19 38.27 -9.70 -27.47
N ARG A 20 37.12 -9.02 -27.48
CA ARG A 20 36.97 -7.62 -27.08
C ARG A 20 36.07 -7.64 -25.86
N ASP A 21 36.46 -6.88 -24.84
CA ASP A 21 35.99 -7.05 -23.48
C ASP A 21 34.46 -7.02 -23.40
N ALA A 22 33.88 -8.16 -23.02
CA ALA A 22 32.45 -8.29 -22.78
C ALA A 22 32.15 -7.61 -21.45
N VAL A 23 31.56 -6.42 -21.52
CA VAL A 23 31.11 -5.65 -20.35
C VAL A 23 30.01 -6.43 -19.64
N ASP A 24 30.25 -6.83 -18.39
CA ASP A 24 29.29 -7.56 -17.57
C ASP A 24 28.29 -6.66 -16.83
N ALA A 25 27.28 -7.27 -16.21
CA ALA A 25 26.19 -6.57 -15.53
C ALA A 25 26.64 -5.81 -14.27
N GLN A 26 27.66 -6.29 -13.55
CA GLN A 26 28.22 -5.57 -12.40
C GLN A 26 28.93 -4.30 -12.90
N TRP A 27 29.71 -4.40 -13.98
CA TRP A 27 30.33 -3.23 -14.60
C TRP A 27 29.27 -2.22 -15.07
N LEU A 28 28.16 -2.65 -15.67
CA LEU A 28 27.05 -1.76 -16.08
C LEU A 28 26.40 -1.03 -14.89
N TRP A 29 26.30 -1.70 -13.74
CA TRP A 29 25.79 -1.12 -12.50
C TRP A 29 26.78 -0.10 -11.91
N GLU A 30 28.06 -0.46 -11.82
CA GLU A 30 29.12 0.40 -11.27
C GLU A 30 29.41 1.62 -12.17
N ASN A 31 29.31 1.47 -13.49
CA ASN A 31 29.65 2.48 -14.51
C ASN A 31 28.39 3.03 -15.21
N GLU A 32 27.31 3.19 -14.45
CA GLU A 32 25.96 3.62 -14.86
C GLU A 32 25.94 4.74 -15.91
N HIS A 33 26.77 5.78 -15.73
CA HIS A 33 26.81 6.93 -16.63
C HIS A 33 27.28 6.54 -18.04
N GLU A 34 28.33 5.71 -18.16
CA GLU A 34 28.81 5.20 -19.44
C GLU A 34 27.82 4.21 -20.06
N ALA A 35 27.20 3.35 -19.23
CA ALA A 35 26.16 2.42 -19.67
C ALA A 35 24.96 3.14 -20.29
N PHE A 36 24.42 4.17 -19.60
CA PHE A 36 23.23 4.90 -20.04
C PHE A 36 23.50 5.80 -21.27
N VAL A 37 24.65 6.47 -21.32
CA VAL A 37 25.06 7.29 -22.49
C VAL A 37 25.31 6.42 -23.73
N ARG A 38 25.75 5.17 -23.56
CA ARG A 38 25.90 4.21 -24.67
C ARG A 38 24.56 3.73 -25.26
N THR A 39 23.53 3.55 -24.45
CA THR A 39 22.22 3.07 -24.91
C THR A 39 21.31 4.18 -25.43
N THR A 40 21.36 5.38 -24.83
CA THR A 40 20.44 6.49 -25.15
C THR A 40 21.09 7.56 -26.03
N ARG A 41 20.93 7.43 -27.36
CA ARG A 41 21.61 8.27 -28.38
C ARG A 41 21.41 9.80 -28.28
N ASN A 42 20.47 10.28 -27.47
CA ASN A 42 20.09 11.69 -27.39
C ASN A 42 20.39 12.37 -26.03
N HIS A 43 20.92 11.66 -25.02
CA HIS A 43 20.94 12.14 -23.62
C HIS A 43 22.34 12.52 -23.12
N ALA A 44 23.14 13.20 -23.95
CA ALA A 44 24.43 13.78 -23.52
C ALA A 44 24.29 14.78 -22.36
N ASN A 45 23.09 15.34 -22.18
CA ASN A 45 22.78 16.43 -21.24
C ASN A 45 21.98 15.94 -20.01
N PHE A 46 21.96 14.62 -19.75
CA PHE A 46 21.08 13.92 -18.78
C PHE A 46 20.99 14.53 -17.37
N PHE A 47 22.05 15.18 -16.89
CA PHE A 47 22.10 15.82 -15.55
C PHE A 47 22.38 17.33 -15.60
N GLU A 48 22.24 18.04 -16.73
CA GLU A 48 22.63 19.47 -16.80
C GLU A 48 21.92 20.36 -15.76
N ASN A 49 20.66 20.05 -15.45
CA ASN A 49 19.84 20.81 -14.51
C ASN A 49 19.65 20.15 -13.13
N PHE A 50 20.07 18.89 -12.95
CA PHE A 50 19.92 18.14 -11.70
C PHE A 50 21.28 17.81 -11.09
N ARG A 51 21.50 18.21 -9.82
CA ARG A 51 22.78 18.04 -9.12
C ARG A 51 22.63 17.11 -7.89
N PRO A 52 22.61 15.79 -8.11
CA PRO A 52 22.66 14.83 -7.02
C PRO A 52 24.00 14.92 -6.26
N ASN A 53 23.98 14.59 -4.97
CA ASN A 53 25.19 14.25 -4.23
C ASN A 53 25.23 12.73 -4.04
N ASP A 54 25.76 12.00 -5.02
CA ASP A 54 25.86 10.52 -4.96
C ASP A 54 26.66 10.02 -3.74
N ALA A 55 27.58 10.83 -3.20
CA ALA A 55 28.43 10.42 -2.07
C ALA A 55 27.68 10.31 -0.72
N ASN A 56 26.45 10.83 -0.63
CA ASN A 56 25.58 10.64 0.54
C ASN A 56 24.09 10.47 0.18
N GLN A 57 23.76 10.33 -1.10
CA GLN A 57 22.39 10.18 -1.63
C GLN A 57 21.44 11.31 -1.16
N THR A 58 21.87 12.58 -1.26
CA THR A 58 21.05 13.78 -0.94
C THR A 58 21.00 14.77 -2.10
N CYS A 59 20.03 15.69 -2.09
CA CYS A 59 19.83 16.67 -3.16
C CYS A 59 19.77 18.13 -2.66
N SER A 60 20.44 18.47 -1.56
CA SER A 60 20.34 19.74 -0.82
C SER A 60 20.74 21.03 -1.56
N SER A 61 20.93 20.98 -2.88
CA SER A 61 21.15 22.14 -3.76
C SER A 61 20.09 22.30 -4.87
N ASP A 62 19.17 21.35 -5.02
CA ASP A 62 18.05 21.44 -5.95
C ASP A 62 16.90 22.29 -5.37
N LYS A 63 16.16 22.98 -6.25
CA LYS A 63 15.08 23.92 -5.90
C LYS A 63 13.81 23.73 -6.73
N HIS A 64 13.72 22.69 -7.56
CA HIS A 64 12.57 22.47 -8.45
C HIS A 64 11.39 21.72 -7.79
N ALA A 65 11.35 21.65 -6.46
CA ALA A 65 10.29 20.96 -5.71
C ALA A 65 8.90 21.54 -6.02
N THR A 66 7.97 20.70 -6.48
CA THR A 66 6.56 21.07 -6.58
C THR A 66 5.80 20.61 -5.33
N PRO A 67 5.17 21.52 -4.55
CA PRO A 67 4.58 21.15 -3.25
C PRO A 67 3.51 20.06 -3.37
N PHE A 68 3.59 19.02 -2.55
CA PHE A 68 2.61 17.92 -2.53
C PHE A 68 1.38 18.29 -1.67
N ASN A 69 0.82 19.48 -1.91
CA ASN A 69 -0.14 20.16 -1.00
C ASN A 69 -1.55 19.53 -0.93
N ARG A 70 -1.84 18.48 -1.72
CA ARG A 70 -3.15 17.83 -1.81
C ARG A 70 -3.03 16.37 -1.42
N GLN A 71 -3.83 15.92 -0.46
CA GLN A 71 -3.84 14.51 -0.07
C GLN A 71 -4.38 13.61 -1.19
N VAL A 72 -3.67 12.50 -1.42
CA VAL A 72 -4.16 11.37 -2.21
C VAL A 72 -5.41 10.79 -1.54
N ARG A 73 -6.44 10.54 -2.35
CA ARG A 73 -7.70 9.88 -2.00
C ARG A 73 -8.05 8.93 -3.11
N GLY A 74 -7.46 7.74 -3.07
CA GLY A 74 -7.40 6.86 -4.22
C GLY A 74 -7.78 5.41 -3.96
N ALA A 75 -7.78 4.64 -5.03
CA ALA A 75 -7.82 3.18 -5.00
C ALA A 75 -6.68 2.63 -5.86
N ASN A 76 -6.29 1.38 -5.60
CA ASN A 76 -5.42 0.64 -6.50
C ASN A 76 -6.22 0.01 -7.65
N LEU A 77 -5.56 -0.30 -8.76
CA LEU A 77 -6.09 -1.13 -9.86
C LEU A 77 -5.48 -2.54 -9.85
N GLY A 78 -5.39 -3.16 -8.66
CA GLY A 78 -4.88 -4.52 -8.45
C GLY A 78 -5.70 -5.60 -9.15
N GLY A 79 -5.08 -6.77 -9.36
CA GLY A 79 -5.63 -7.88 -10.14
C GLY A 79 -5.96 -7.53 -11.60
N TRP A 80 -5.24 -6.60 -12.24
CA TRP A 80 -5.48 -6.14 -13.62
C TRP A 80 -4.31 -6.43 -14.58
N LEU A 81 -3.29 -5.58 -14.61
CA LEU A 81 -2.10 -5.78 -15.46
C LEU A 81 -1.12 -6.79 -14.85
N VAL A 82 -1.21 -6.98 -13.53
CA VAL A 82 -0.63 -8.10 -12.77
C VAL A 82 -1.79 -8.87 -12.15
N LEU A 83 -1.78 -10.21 -12.28
CA LEU A 83 -2.88 -11.07 -11.85
C LEU A 83 -2.72 -11.53 -10.40
N GLU A 84 -3.80 -11.42 -9.64
CA GLU A 84 -3.93 -11.97 -8.28
C GLU A 84 -5.12 -12.94 -8.22
N PRO A 85 -4.91 -14.24 -7.90
CA PRO A 85 -5.98 -15.23 -7.90
C PRO A 85 -7.14 -14.89 -6.96
N TRP A 86 -6.86 -14.19 -5.86
CA TRP A 86 -7.87 -13.86 -4.84
C TRP A 86 -8.77 -12.67 -5.24
N ILE A 87 -8.29 -11.79 -6.12
CA ILE A 87 -9.06 -10.66 -6.67
C ILE A 87 -9.96 -11.11 -7.84
N THR A 88 -9.39 -11.91 -8.76
CA THR A 88 -10.08 -12.44 -9.95
C THR A 88 -10.11 -13.98 -10.04
N PRO A 89 -10.69 -14.68 -9.05
CA PRO A 89 -10.62 -16.14 -8.96
C PRO A 89 -11.27 -16.92 -10.11
N SER A 90 -12.28 -16.37 -10.80
CA SER A 90 -12.90 -17.05 -11.95
C SER A 90 -11.93 -17.26 -13.13
N LEU A 91 -10.93 -16.39 -13.28
CA LEU A 91 -9.82 -16.56 -14.23
C LEU A 91 -8.96 -17.79 -13.87
N PHE A 92 -8.89 -18.16 -12.59
CA PHE A 92 -8.07 -19.25 -12.09
C PHE A 92 -8.85 -20.57 -11.84
N TYR A 93 -10.19 -20.56 -11.89
CA TYR A 93 -11.02 -21.77 -11.74
C TYR A 93 -10.68 -22.88 -12.75
N GLN A 94 -10.13 -22.54 -13.92
CA GLN A 94 -9.68 -23.54 -14.90
C GLN A 94 -8.53 -24.41 -14.38
N PHE A 95 -7.72 -23.92 -13.44
CA PHE A 95 -6.59 -24.65 -12.84
C PHE A 95 -6.99 -25.44 -11.59
N LEU A 96 -8.30 -25.54 -11.30
CA LEU A 96 -8.85 -26.46 -10.31
C LEU A 96 -9.10 -27.83 -10.94
N ASN A 97 -8.73 -28.88 -10.20
CA ASN A 97 -8.62 -30.27 -10.64
C ASN A 97 -7.58 -30.49 -11.76
N THR A 98 -6.59 -29.60 -11.95
CA THR A 98 -5.51 -29.77 -12.95
C THR A 98 -4.91 -31.18 -12.91
N GLN A 99 -4.65 -31.71 -11.71
CA GLN A 99 -4.16 -33.07 -11.55
C GLN A 99 -5.05 -34.16 -12.16
N GLN A 100 -6.38 -34.07 -12.03
CA GLN A 100 -7.29 -35.07 -12.59
C GLN A 100 -7.30 -35.05 -14.13
N ARG A 101 -6.75 -33.99 -14.75
CA ARG A 101 -6.66 -33.82 -16.20
C ARG A 101 -5.26 -34.11 -16.76
N TYR A 102 -4.20 -33.77 -16.02
CA TYR A 102 -2.82 -33.79 -16.50
C TYR A 102 -1.87 -34.73 -15.72
N GLY A 103 -2.33 -35.35 -14.63
CA GLY A 103 -1.53 -36.27 -13.82
C GLY A 103 -0.25 -35.63 -13.28
N ASP A 104 0.89 -36.23 -13.58
CA ASP A 104 2.21 -35.77 -13.13
C ASP A 104 2.62 -34.42 -13.76
N LEU A 105 2.03 -34.03 -14.90
CA LEU A 105 2.26 -32.73 -15.55
C LEU A 105 1.47 -31.57 -14.90
N ALA A 106 0.76 -31.81 -13.81
CA ALA A 106 -0.06 -30.79 -13.15
C ALA A 106 0.69 -29.55 -12.64
N PRO A 107 1.95 -29.62 -12.16
CA PRO A 107 2.74 -28.43 -11.82
C PRO A 107 2.93 -27.50 -13.03
N GLU A 108 3.26 -28.04 -14.20
CA GLU A 108 3.45 -27.30 -15.45
C GLU A 108 2.14 -26.79 -16.07
N LYS A 109 0.99 -27.12 -15.46
CA LYS A 109 -0.36 -26.84 -15.96
C LYS A 109 -1.27 -26.18 -14.91
N THR A 110 -0.73 -25.74 -13.78
CA THR A 110 -1.43 -24.94 -12.77
C THR A 110 -0.94 -23.51 -12.82
N ALA A 111 -1.84 -22.54 -12.93
CA ALA A 111 -1.52 -21.14 -12.63
C ALA A 111 -1.86 -20.81 -11.18
N MET A 112 -0.97 -20.07 -10.53
CA MET A 112 -1.10 -19.52 -9.18
C MET A 112 -0.79 -18.01 -9.13
N ASP A 113 -0.26 -17.48 -10.23
CA ASP A 113 0.22 -16.11 -10.42
C ASP A 113 0.35 -15.81 -11.93
N THR A 114 0.86 -14.63 -12.31
CA THR A 114 0.95 -14.22 -13.72
C THR A 114 1.96 -15.05 -14.52
N TYR A 115 3.12 -15.37 -13.94
CA TYR A 115 4.18 -16.18 -14.55
C TYR A 115 3.68 -17.59 -14.88
N THR A 116 3.05 -18.24 -13.91
CA THR A 116 2.49 -19.59 -14.07
C THR A 116 1.24 -19.60 -14.94
N PHE A 117 0.48 -18.50 -15.02
CA PHE A 117 -0.62 -18.35 -16.00
C PHE A 117 -0.10 -18.39 -17.44
N CYS A 118 0.93 -17.61 -17.75
CA CYS A 118 1.61 -17.67 -19.05
C CYS A 118 2.20 -19.06 -19.34
N THR A 119 2.86 -19.67 -18.35
CA THR A 119 3.49 -21.00 -18.48
C THR A 119 2.48 -22.13 -18.72
N ALA A 120 1.36 -22.12 -17.98
CA ALA A 120 0.38 -23.20 -18.00
C ALA A 120 -0.38 -23.26 -19.34
N LEU A 121 -0.83 -22.09 -19.82
CA LEU A 121 -1.62 -21.96 -21.05
C LEU A 121 -0.78 -21.81 -22.33
N GLY A 122 0.42 -21.25 -22.22
CA GLY A 122 1.23 -20.82 -23.36
C GLY A 122 0.76 -19.47 -23.94
N ALA A 123 1.66 -18.79 -24.65
CA ALA A 123 1.51 -17.39 -25.06
C ALA A 123 0.16 -17.05 -25.73
N GLU A 124 -0.26 -17.80 -26.76
CA GLU A 124 -1.47 -17.47 -27.54
C GLU A 124 -2.77 -17.53 -26.70
N GLU A 125 -2.97 -18.62 -25.95
CA GLU A 125 -4.17 -18.82 -25.15
C GLU A 125 -4.18 -17.94 -23.89
N ALA A 126 -3.01 -17.78 -23.24
CA ALA A 126 -2.87 -16.84 -22.15
C ALA A 126 -3.21 -15.41 -22.59
N ASN A 127 -2.70 -14.96 -23.75
CA ASN A 127 -2.98 -13.63 -24.29
C ASN A 127 -4.44 -13.44 -24.69
N ARG A 128 -5.07 -14.46 -25.29
CA ARG A 128 -6.50 -14.46 -25.62
C ARG A 128 -7.35 -14.26 -24.37
N GLN A 129 -7.00 -14.93 -23.27
CA GLN A 129 -7.69 -14.78 -21.99
C GLN A 129 -7.38 -13.43 -21.32
N LEU A 130 -6.12 -13.01 -21.27
CA LEU A 130 -5.68 -11.73 -20.70
C LEU A 130 -6.33 -10.52 -21.38
N ARG A 131 -6.47 -10.51 -22.71
CA ARG A 131 -7.15 -9.42 -23.43
C ARG A 131 -8.65 -9.33 -23.11
N ILE A 132 -9.33 -10.46 -22.88
CA ILE A 132 -10.72 -10.45 -22.39
C ILE A 132 -10.74 -9.87 -20.97
N HIS A 133 -9.84 -10.34 -20.10
CA HIS A 133 -9.70 -9.87 -18.73
C HIS A 133 -9.45 -8.35 -18.67
N TRP A 134 -8.40 -7.80 -19.32
CA TRP A 134 -8.05 -6.39 -19.20
C TRP A 134 -9.18 -5.45 -19.66
N ALA A 135 -9.86 -5.79 -20.75
CA ALA A 135 -10.95 -5.00 -21.33
C ALA A 135 -12.26 -5.07 -20.52
N THR A 136 -12.45 -6.09 -19.69
CA THR A 136 -13.66 -6.29 -18.86
C THR A 136 -13.42 -6.04 -17.37
N TRP A 137 -12.17 -5.99 -16.92
CA TRP A 137 -11.82 -5.76 -15.52
C TRP A 137 -11.64 -4.29 -15.16
N VAL A 138 -11.07 -3.45 -16.03
CA VAL A 138 -11.06 -1.98 -15.83
C VAL A 138 -11.82 -1.32 -16.99
N THR A 139 -13.11 -1.05 -16.74
CA THR A 139 -14.04 -0.45 -17.70
C THR A 139 -14.15 1.06 -17.51
N GLU A 140 -14.76 1.77 -18.47
CA GLU A 140 -15.06 3.20 -18.28
C GLU A 140 -16.04 3.44 -17.10
N ASP A 141 -17.02 2.55 -16.89
CA ASP A 141 -17.98 2.68 -15.79
C ASP A 141 -17.30 2.54 -14.41
N ASP A 142 -16.25 1.70 -14.28
CA ASP A 142 -15.44 1.62 -13.06
C ASP A 142 -14.74 2.96 -12.76
N ILE A 143 -14.04 3.52 -13.75
CA ILE A 143 -13.31 4.79 -13.62
C ILE A 143 -14.27 5.95 -13.30
N LYS A 144 -15.44 5.96 -13.93
CA LYS A 144 -16.51 6.92 -13.66
C LYS A 144 -17.07 6.79 -12.24
N GLU A 145 -17.37 5.58 -11.76
CA GLU A 145 -17.90 5.39 -10.40
C GLU A 145 -16.87 5.78 -9.33
N LEU A 146 -15.57 5.54 -9.59
CA LEU A 146 -14.48 6.04 -8.75
C LEU A 146 -14.48 7.58 -8.70
N ALA A 147 -14.59 8.26 -9.84
CA ALA A 147 -14.72 9.73 -9.89
C ALA A 147 -15.96 10.25 -9.16
N GLU A 148 -17.12 9.60 -9.32
CA GLU A 148 -18.37 9.95 -8.62
C GLU A 148 -18.27 9.74 -7.09
N ALA A 149 -17.48 8.75 -6.63
CA ALA A 149 -17.12 8.57 -5.23
C ALA A 149 -16.09 9.59 -4.70
N GLY A 150 -15.59 10.50 -5.55
CA GLY A 150 -14.61 11.52 -5.20
C GLY A 150 -13.17 11.03 -5.11
N VAL A 151 -12.84 9.92 -5.79
CA VAL A 151 -11.44 9.50 -5.99
C VAL A 151 -10.71 10.56 -6.81
N ASN A 152 -9.50 10.93 -6.38
CA ASN A 152 -8.67 11.93 -7.05
C ASN A 152 -7.43 11.37 -7.76
N SER A 153 -7.00 10.17 -7.39
CA SER A 153 -5.86 9.47 -7.99
C SER A 153 -6.04 7.95 -7.94
N LEU A 154 -5.41 7.20 -8.85
CA LEU A 154 -5.31 5.73 -8.80
C LEU A 154 -3.86 5.27 -8.83
N ARG A 155 -3.52 4.26 -8.02
CA ARG A 155 -2.24 3.54 -8.10
C ARG A 155 -2.40 2.34 -9.02
N VAL A 156 -1.49 2.18 -9.97
CA VAL A 156 -1.63 1.23 -11.09
C VAL A 156 -0.47 0.23 -11.09
N PRO A 157 -0.67 -0.96 -10.50
CA PRO A 157 0.25 -2.08 -10.60
C PRO A 157 0.57 -2.45 -12.07
N VAL A 158 1.85 -2.47 -12.42
CA VAL A 158 2.39 -2.96 -13.70
C VAL A 158 3.54 -3.95 -13.47
N GLY A 159 3.70 -4.92 -14.36
CA GLY A 159 4.86 -5.83 -14.35
C GLY A 159 5.98 -5.34 -15.26
N ASP A 160 7.24 -5.57 -14.90
CA ASP A 160 8.39 -5.13 -15.71
C ASP A 160 8.44 -5.76 -17.11
N TRP A 161 7.98 -7.01 -17.22
CA TRP A 161 7.75 -7.74 -18.46
C TRP A 161 6.89 -7.01 -19.50
N MET A 162 6.10 -6.01 -19.10
CA MET A 162 5.32 -5.18 -20.03
C MET A 162 6.20 -4.21 -20.85
N PHE A 163 7.36 -3.80 -20.32
CA PHE A 163 8.26 -2.79 -20.91
C PHE A 163 9.64 -3.36 -21.25
N ASN A 164 10.01 -4.48 -20.64
CA ASN A 164 11.25 -5.21 -20.90
C ASN A 164 10.94 -6.73 -21.00
N PRO A 165 10.32 -7.21 -22.10
CA PRO A 165 9.73 -8.56 -22.12
C PRO A 165 10.74 -9.71 -22.04
N TYR A 166 10.42 -10.73 -21.24
CA TYR A 166 11.15 -11.99 -21.11
C TYR A 166 10.18 -13.19 -21.02
N GLU A 167 10.66 -14.40 -21.29
CA GLU A 167 9.84 -15.62 -21.18
C GLU A 167 9.43 -15.88 -19.72
N PRO A 168 8.18 -16.31 -19.44
CA PRO A 168 7.11 -16.74 -20.35
C PRO A 168 6.16 -15.60 -20.79
N TYR A 169 6.46 -14.36 -20.45
CA TYR A 169 5.56 -13.21 -20.66
C TYR A 169 5.50 -12.70 -22.10
N VAL A 170 6.52 -13.00 -22.92
CA VAL A 170 6.58 -12.71 -24.37
C VAL A 170 5.40 -13.38 -25.07
N GLY A 171 4.65 -12.63 -25.88
CA GLY A 171 3.43 -13.12 -26.53
C GLY A 171 2.25 -13.23 -25.57
N CYS A 172 2.44 -13.81 -24.37
CA CYS A 172 1.44 -13.91 -23.31
C CYS A 172 0.86 -12.55 -22.92
N THR A 173 1.71 -11.55 -22.71
CA THR A 173 1.30 -10.23 -22.18
C THR A 173 1.17 -9.14 -23.27
N ASP A 174 1.32 -9.52 -24.53
CA ASP A 174 1.24 -8.64 -25.70
C ASP A 174 -0.09 -7.88 -25.75
N GLY A 175 -0.06 -6.60 -25.41
CA GLY A 175 -1.22 -5.70 -25.39
C GLY A 175 -1.41 -4.97 -24.07
N ALA A 176 -0.84 -5.45 -22.96
CA ALA A 176 -0.99 -4.86 -21.63
C ALA A 176 -0.71 -3.33 -21.61
N VAL A 177 0.35 -2.89 -22.29
CA VAL A 177 0.72 -1.47 -22.40
C VAL A 177 -0.38 -0.63 -23.09
N LYS A 178 -1.12 -1.19 -24.05
CA LYS A 178 -2.22 -0.49 -24.75
C LYS A 178 -3.48 -0.37 -23.89
N GLU A 179 -3.68 -1.32 -22.98
CA GLU A 179 -4.75 -1.25 -21.99
C GLU A 179 -4.40 -0.21 -20.90
N LEU A 180 -3.12 -0.08 -20.55
CA LEU A 180 -2.63 1.04 -19.73
C LEU A 180 -2.80 2.39 -20.42
N ASP A 181 -2.44 2.52 -21.71
CA ASP A 181 -2.71 3.74 -22.50
C ASP A 181 -4.20 4.12 -22.43
N ARG A 182 -5.10 3.16 -22.67
CA ARG A 182 -6.56 3.34 -22.62
C ARG A 182 -7.05 3.84 -21.25
N VAL A 183 -6.51 3.31 -20.16
CA VAL A 183 -6.91 3.72 -18.81
C VAL A 183 -6.28 5.06 -18.40
N ALA A 184 -5.11 5.42 -18.94
CA ALA A 184 -4.54 6.75 -18.81
C ALA A 184 -5.42 7.82 -19.49
N ASP A 185 -5.88 7.58 -20.72
CA ASP A 185 -6.87 8.42 -21.41
C ASP A 185 -8.18 8.57 -20.61
N LEU A 186 -8.68 7.46 -20.02
CA LEU A 186 -9.89 7.48 -19.18
C LEU A 186 -9.68 8.24 -17.87
N ALA A 187 -8.55 8.06 -17.18
CA ALA A 187 -8.22 8.79 -15.96
C ALA A 187 -8.16 10.30 -16.23
N TYR A 188 -7.50 10.70 -17.33
CA TYR A 188 -7.49 12.11 -17.77
C TYR A 188 -8.90 12.65 -18.04
N LYS A 189 -9.73 11.90 -18.78
CA LYS A 189 -11.14 12.25 -19.09
C LYS A 189 -11.99 12.47 -17.84
N TYR A 190 -11.73 11.72 -16.77
CA TYR A 190 -12.48 11.81 -15.50
C TYR A 190 -11.78 12.66 -14.42
N ASN A 191 -10.69 13.36 -14.76
CA ASN A 191 -9.90 14.19 -13.84
C ASN A 191 -9.37 13.38 -12.62
N ILE A 192 -8.81 12.21 -12.90
CA ILE A 192 -8.13 11.32 -11.96
C ILE A 192 -6.64 11.29 -12.33
N GLU A 193 -5.77 11.49 -11.34
CA GLU A 193 -4.32 11.35 -11.45
C GLU A 193 -3.90 9.86 -11.39
N LEU A 194 -2.75 9.49 -11.95
CA LEU A 194 -2.22 8.13 -11.93
C LEU A 194 -0.80 8.09 -11.36
N LEU A 195 -0.62 7.28 -10.32
CA LEU A 195 0.69 6.78 -9.88
C LEU A 195 0.90 5.42 -10.54
N LEU A 196 1.94 5.28 -11.36
CA LEU A 196 2.36 3.96 -11.84
C LEU A 196 3.19 3.27 -10.77
N ASP A 197 3.05 1.95 -10.63
CA ASP A 197 3.80 1.15 -9.66
C ASP A 197 4.35 -0.12 -10.33
N ILE A 198 5.66 -0.32 -10.30
CA ILE A 198 6.28 -1.56 -10.79
C ILE A 198 6.10 -2.66 -9.72
N HIS A 199 4.95 -3.30 -9.81
CA HIS A 199 4.42 -4.23 -8.83
C HIS A 199 5.08 -5.62 -8.90
N GLY A 200 5.59 -6.00 -10.08
CA GLY A 200 6.30 -7.25 -10.31
C GLY A 200 7.62 -7.04 -11.04
N LEU A 201 8.70 -7.62 -10.50
CA LEU A 201 10.06 -7.59 -11.07
C LEU A 201 10.59 -8.99 -11.40
N VAL A 202 11.49 -9.06 -12.37
CA VAL A 202 12.22 -10.27 -12.76
C VAL A 202 12.89 -10.95 -11.56
N GLY A 203 12.62 -12.26 -11.38
CA GLY A 203 13.04 -13.05 -10.23
C GLY A 203 12.20 -12.87 -8.95
N SER A 204 11.20 -11.98 -8.94
CA SER A 204 10.40 -11.54 -7.78
C SER A 204 11.20 -10.87 -6.67
N GLN A 205 10.69 -9.72 -6.20
CA GLN A 205 11.24 -8.92 -5.12
C GLN A 205 10.73 -9.31 -3.71
N ASN A 206 9.70 -10.15 -3.62
CA ASN A 206 9.02 -10.50 -2.36
C ASN A 206 8.65 -12.00 -2.20
N GLY A 207 8.57 -12.73 -3.31
CA GLY A 207 8.14 -14.13 -3.39
C GLY A 207 6.64 -14.38 -3.33
N PHE A 208 5.81 -13.33 -3.36
CA PHE A 208 4.35 -13.43 -3.37
C PHE A 208 3.79 -13.53 -4.79
N ASP A 209 2.56 -14.03 -4.92
CA ASP A 209 1.80 -14.06 -6.18
C ASP A 209 1.55 -12.65 -6.75
N ASN A 210 1.40 -11.62 -5.90
CA ASN A 210 1.27 -10.22 -6.34
C ASN A 210 2.46 -9.72 -7.19
N SER A 211 3.68 -10.23 -6.98
CA SER A 211 4.85 -9.88 -7.82
C SER A 211 4.82 -10.49 -9.23
N GLY A 212 3.77 -11.25 -9.55
CA GLY A 212 3.66 -12.04 -10.76
C GLY A 212 4.28 -13.44 -10.65
N MET A 213 5.12 -13.73 -9.64
CA MET A 213 5.77 -15.05 -9.48
C MET A 213 5.93 -15.44 -8.00
N SER A 214 5.18 -16.46 -7.57
CA SER A 214 5.31 -17.12 -6.27
C SER A 214 6.65 -17.86 -6.18
N ALA A 215 7.61 -17.33 -5.42
CA ALA A 215 8.96 -17.88 -5.37
C ALA A 215 9.15 -18.85 -4.19
N GLY A 216 9.90 -19.93 -4.39
CA GLY A 216 10.11 -20.97 -3.37
C GLY A 216 9.03 -22.05 -3.32
N VAL A 217 8.26 -22.26 -4.39
CA VAL A 217 7.24 -23.32 -4.47
C VAL A 217 7.88 -24.68 -4.75
N LYS A 218 7.63 -25.66 -3.86
CA LYS A 218 8.08 -27.05 -3.97
C LYS A 218 6.89 -27.98 -4.16
N TRP A 219 6.68 -28.44 -5.39
CA TRP A 219 5.66 -29.41 -5.75
C TRP A 219 5.96 -30.81 -5.20
N THR A 220 4.91 -31.52 -4.78
CA THR A 220 4.96 -32.84 -4.16
C THR A 220 3.73 -33.68 -4.54
N SER A 221 3.82 -35.00 -4.38
CA SER A 221 2.73 -35.96 -4.59
C SER A 221 2.38 -36.79 -3.34
N VAL A 222 2.88 -36.33 -2.17
CA VAL A 222 3.04 -37.14 -0.94
C VAL A 222 2.43 -36.43 0.28
N GLY A 223 1.30 -35.74 0.10
CA GLY A 223 0.54 -35.13 1.19
C GLY A 223 0.05 -36.18 2.19
N SER A 224 0.60 -36.19 3.42
CA SER A 224 0.37 -37.22 4.45
C SER A 224 -1.08 -37.30 5.00
N THR A 225 -1.96 -36.40 4.57
CA THR A 225 -3.36 -36.26 5.01
C THR A 225 -4.37 -36.30 3.85
N GLN A 226 -3.91 -36.48 2.61
CA GLN A 226 -4.73 -36.50 1.40
C GLN A 226 -4.65 -37.86 0.69
N PRO A 227 -5.55 -38.17 -0.27
CA PRO A 227 -5.47 -39.41 -1.04
C PRO A 227 -4.10 -39.60 -1.71
N ILE A 228 -3.55 -40.81 -1.65
CA ILE A 228 -2.25 -41.14 -2.25
C ILE A 228 -2.28 -40.80 -3.74
N GLY A 229 -1.29 -40.04 -4.20
CA GLY A 229 -1.32 -39.45 -5.53
C GLY A 229 -2.27 -38.26 -5.62
N THR A 230 -2.12 -37.27 -4.72
CA THR A 230 -2.65 -35.90 -4.91
C THR A 230 -1.52 -34.89 -5.08
N THR A 231 -1.68 -33.93 -6.00
CA THR A 231 -0.72 -32.84 -6.21
C THR A 231 -0.82 -31.83 -5.08
N THR A 232 0.24 -31.75 -4.29
CA THR A 232 0.39 -30.85 -3.15
C THR A 232 1.62 -29.96 -3.38
N PHE A 233 1.71 -28.83 -2.68
CA PHE A 233 2.93 -28.02 -2.69
C PHE A 233 3.22 -27.37 -1.33
N GLU A 234 4.51 -27.24 -1.04
CA GLU A 234 5.03 -26.44 0.07
C GLU A 234 5.48 -25.09 -0.52
N HIS A 235 5.16 -23.98 0.15
CA HIS A 235 5.49 -22.64 -0.34
C HIS A 235 5.94 -21.72 0.81
N TRP A 236 5.04 -21.40 1.74
CA TRP A 236 5.34 -20.50 2.86
C TRP A 236 6.60 -20.83 3.69
N PRO A 237 6.98 -22.11 3.95
CA PRO A 237 8.23 -22.44 4.65
C PRO A 237 9.51 -22.28 3.80
N LEU A 238 9.38 -22.03 2.50
CA LEU A 238 10.45 -22.04 1.50
C LEU A 238 10.50 -20.74 0.69
N ARG A 239 9.62 -19.77 0.98
CA ARG A 239 9.50 -18.51 0.23
C ARG A 239 10.82 -17.76 0.20
N SER A 240 11.24 -17.35 -0.99
CA SER A 240 12.43 -16.56 -1.26
C SER A 240 12.11 -15.36 -2.14
N ALA A 241 13.10 -14.52 -2.46
CA ALA A 241 13.00 -13.52 -3.52
C ALA A 241 14.28 -13.60 -4.36
N GLY A 242 14.16 -13.62 -5.69
CA GLY A 242 15.27 -13.82 -6.62
C GLY A 242 15.67 -12.56 -7.41
N TRP A 243 14.95 -11.46 -7.23
CA TRP A 243 15.26 -10.17 -7.87
C TRP A 243 16.65 -9.64 -7.47
N ALA A 244 16.92 -9.52 -6.17
CA ALA A 244 18.15 -8.89 -5.69
C ALA A 244 19.39 -9.81 -5.76
N GLY A 245 19.22 -11.14 -5.82
CA GLY A 245 20.31 -12.12 -5.70
C GLY A 245 19.83 -13.54 -5.43
N GLU A 246 20.76 -14.47 -5.24
CA GLU A 246 20.45 -15.80 -4.70
C GLU A 246 20.25 -15.73 -3.18
N PHE A 247 19.11 -16.23 -2.69
CA PHE A 247 18.72 -16.19 -1.28
C PHE A 247 18.81 -17.57 -0.60
N HIS A 248 19.46 -17.65 0.56
CA HIS A 248 19.61 -18.88 1.33
C HIS A 248 18.68 -18.95 2.55
N LEU A 249 17.75 -19.91 2.53
CA LEU A 249 16.77 -20.16 3.59
C LEU A 249 17.40 -20.56 4.94
N GLU A 250 18.60 -21.17 4.95
CA GLU A 250 19.23 -21.66 6.19
C GLU A 250 19.74 -20.55 7.11
N ASN A 251 20.12 -19.39 6.55
CA ASN A 251 20.70 -18.27 7.27
C ASN A 251 19.98 -16.93 7.04
N ASN A 252 18.91 -16.93 6.23
CA ASN A 252 18.10 -15.77 5.87
C ASN A 252 18.91 -14.61 5.24
N SER A 253 19.87 -14.92 4.37
CA SER A 253 20.68 -13.93 3.68
C SER A 253 20.85 -14.20 2.18
N TYR A 254 21.22 -13.16 1.44
CA TYR A 254 21.64 -13.26 0.04
C TYR A 254 23.14 -13.57 -0.02
N SER A 255 23.54 -14.52 -0.87
CA SER A 255 24.95 -14.89 -1.10
C SER A 255 25.59 -14.20 -2.31
N SER A 256 24.77 -13.70 -3.22
CA SER A 256 25.15 -13.00 -4.44
C SER A 256 24.26 -11.78 -4.67
N ILE A 257 24.67 -10.88 -5.56
CA ILE A 257 23.85 -9.77 -6.06
C ILE A 257 23.57 -10.04 -7.54
N ASN A 258 22.30 -10.02 -7.94
CA ASN A 258 21.90 -10.25 -9.32
C ASN A 258 21.83 -8.92 -10.08
N TYR A 259 22.98 -8.47 -10.57
CA TYR A 259 23.06 -7.21 -11.33
C TYR A 259 22.31 -7.26 -12.66
N ASP A 260 22.09 -8.42 -13.28
CA ASP A 260 21.26 -8.54 -14.47
C ASP A 260 19.80 -8.16 -14.18
N HIS A 261 19.21 -8.71 -13.11
CA HIS A 261 17.84 -8.38 -12.67
C HIS A 261 17.71 -6.90 -12.26
N LEU A 262 18.70 -6.37 -11.54
CA LEU A 262 18.72 -4.96 -11.12
C LEU A 262 18.82 -4.00 -12.32
N ASN A 263 19.69 -4.29 -13.29
CA ASN A 263 19.80 -3.51 -14.53
C ASN A 263 18.56 -3.65 -15.42
N HIS A 264 17.96 -4.84 -15.49
CA HIS A 264 16.69 -5.10 -16.18
C HIS A 264 15.58 -4.19 -15.62
N SER A 265 15.49 -4.11 -14.29
CA SER A 265 14.53 -3.26 -13.57
C SER A 265 14.79 -1.77 -13.81
N LEU A 266 16.06 -1.34 -13.84
CA LEU A 266 16.44 0.05 -14.17
C LEU A 266 16.19 0.42 -15.65
N TYR A 267 16.18 -0.54 -16.57
CA TYR A 267 15.74 -0.32 -17.95
C TYR A 267 14.21 -0.15 -18.00
N THR A 268 13.45 -0.98 -17.29
CA THR A 268 11.98 -0.87 -17.17
C THR A 268 11.56 0.50 -16.64
N VAL A 269 12.22 1.01 -15.60
CA VAL A 269 12.01 2.39 -15.09
C VAL A 269 12.23 3.42 -16.20
N ALA A 270 13.31 3.33 -16.98
CA ALA A 270 13.55 4.27 -18.07
C ALA A 270 12.48 4.19 -19.17
N ALA A 271 12.11 2.98 -19.60
CA ALA A 271 11.12 2.75 -20.65
C ALA A 271 9.71 3.24 -20.27
N LEU A 272 9.33 3.09 -19.00
CA LEU A 272 8.09 3.65 -18.44
C LEU A 272 8.06 5.18 -18.51
N VAL A 273 9.12 5.83 -18.02
CA VAL A 273 9.21 7.29 -17.98
C VAL A 273 9.29 7.88 -19.39
N ASP A 274 10.12 7.31 -20.28
CA ASP A 274 10.24 7.77 -21.66
C ASP A 274 8.90 7.69 -22.44
N ARG A 275 8.07 6.68 -22.14
CA ARG A 275 6.73 6.55 -22.72
C ARG A 275 5.75 7.59 -22.18
N TYR A 276 5.69 7.77 -20.85
CA TYR A 276 4.56 8.42 -20.20
C TYR A 276 4.84 9.83 -19.63
N ALA A 277 6.08 10.32 -19.64
CA ALA A 277 6.45 11.62 -19.04
C ALA A 277 5.68 12.86 -19.56
N GLU A 278 5.03 12.78 -20.72
CA GLU A 278 4.19 13.86 -21.26
C GLU A 278 2.67 13.62 -21.07
N HIS A 279 2.27 12.48 -20.48
CA HIS A 279 0.87 12.10 -20.36
C HIS A 279 0.20 12.81 -19.18
N PRO A 280 -0.83 13.66 -19.39
CA PRO A 280 -1.28 14.64 -18.39
C PRO A 280 -1.95 14.05 -17.13
N ALA A 281 -2.36 12.78 -17.16
CA ALA A 281 -2.85 12.10 -15.95
C ALA A 281 -1.73 11.44 -15.12
N ILE A 282 -0.56 11.13 -15.69
CA ILE A 282 0.45 10.32 -14.99
C ILE A 282 1.40 11.25 -14.24
N ILE A 283 1.35 11.19 -12.90
CA ILE A 283 2.00 12.14 -12.00
C ILE A 283 3.30 11.63 -11.39
N GLY A 284 3.60 10.33 -11.49
CA GLY A 284 4.76 9.74 -10.84
C GLY A 284 4.90 8.24 -11.03
N LEU A 285 5.98 7.71 -10.46
CA LEU A 285 6.36 6.31 -10.52
C LEU A 285 6.89 5.81 -9.17
N GLU A 286 6.37 4.68 -8.73
CA GLU A 286 6.96 3.79 -7.73
C GLU A 286 7.77 2.71 -8.46
N PRO A 287 9.09 2.58 -8.25
CA PRO A 287 9.95 1.74 -9.07
C PRO A 287 10.02 0.27 -8.60
N VAL A 288 9.50 -0.04 -7.40
CA VAL A 288 9.39 -1.41 -6.89
C VAL A 288 8.40 -1.49 -5.72
N ASN A 289 7.30 -2.24 -5.90
CA ASN A 289 6.37 -2.58 -4.82
C ASN A 289 6.99 -3.59 -3.84
N GLU A 290 6.69 -3.45 -2.53
CA GLU A 290 6.94 -4.48 -1.51
C GLU A 290 8.31 -5.22 -1.53
N PRO A 291 9.47 -4.57 -1.79
CA PRO A 291 10.76 -5.27 -1.77
C PRO A 291 11.02 -5.86 -0.37
N TRP A 292 11.30 -7.16 -0.30
CA TRP A 292 11.28 -7.94 0.96
C TRP A 292 12.15 -7.35 2.07
N GLU A 293 11.70 -7.47 3.32
CA GLU A 293 12.42 -7.03 4.55
C GLU A 293 13.81 -7.68 4.74
N LEU A 294 14.17 -8.70 3.94
CA LEU A 294 15.50 -9.31 3.93
C LEU A 294 16.40 -8.84 2.76
N THR A 295 15.85 -8.09 1.80
CA THR A 295 16.62 -7.46 0.71
C THR A 295 17.63 -6.45 1.29
N PRO A 296 18.94 -6.51 0.95
CA PRO A 296 19.95 -5.67 1.57
C PRO A 296 19.61 -4.18 1.41
N ILE A 297 19.46 -3.46 2.53
CA ILE A 297 18.88 -2.12 2.52
C ILE A 297 19.73 -1.10 1.74
N ASP A 298 21.06 -1.23 1.76
CA ASP A 298 21.94 -0.32 1.03
C ASP A 298 21.90 -0.56 -0.49
N LEU A 299 21.70 -1.82 -0.92
CA LEU A 299 21.46 -2.18 -2.32
C LEU A 299 20.10 -1.65 -2.80
N LEU A 300 19.06 -1.76 -1.98
CA LEU A 300 17.74 -1.21 -2.27
C LEU A 300 17.77 0.32 -2.36
N LYS A 301 18.52 0.99 -1.48
CA LYS A 301 18.74 2.45 -1.55
C LYS A 301 19.50 2.86 -2.80
N ASP A 302 20.52 2.10 -3.21
CA ASP A 302 21.23 2.35 -4.47
C ASP A 302 20.29 2.16 -5.68
N TYR A 303 19.43 1.13 -5.69
CA TYR A 303 18.39 0.96 -6.71
C TYR A 303 17.38 2.12 -6.74
N TYR A 304 16.86 2.55 -5.58
CA TYR A 304 15.97 3.71 -5.49
C TYR A 304 16.65 4.99 -5.98
N TRP A 305 17.90 5.24 -5.59
CA TRP A 305 18.67 6.40 -6.01
C TRP A 305 18.88 6.45 -7.53
N ARG A 306 19.19 5.31 -8.14
CA ARG A 306 19.36 5.15 -9.60
C ARG A 306 18.04 5.27 -10.37
N SER A 307 16.94 4.80 -9.78
CA SER A 307 15.59 4.97 -10.32
C SER A 307 15.17 6.44 -10.28
N TYR A 308 15.37 7.12 -9.15
CA TYR A 308 15.12 8.55 -8.98
C TYR A 308 15.91 9.40 -9.98
N LYS A 309 17.21 9.11 -10.16
CA LYS A 309 18.06 9.78 -11.16
C LYS A 309 17.50 9.67 -12.59
N ARG A 310 16.98 8.49 -12.99
CA ARG A 310 16.32 8.29 -14.30
C ARG A 310 15.04 9.08 -14.43
N ILE A 311 14.16 8.98 -13.42
CA ILE A 311 12.86 9.64 -13.40
C ILE A 311 13.05 11.16 -13.49
N LYS A 312 13.92 11.75 -12.67
CA LYS A 312 14.17 13.21 -12.69
C LYS A 312 14.87 13.72 -13.94
N ALA A 313 15.71 12.92 -14.60
CA ALA A 313 16.36 13.33 -15.83
C ALA A 313 15.41 13.43 -17.04
N ARG A 314 14.32 12.63 -17.07
CA ARG A 314 13.34 12.63 -18.16
C ARG A 314 12.01 13.31 -17.81
N ALA A 315 11.55 13.17 -16.57
CA ALA A 315 10.32 13.74 -16.02
C ALA A 315 10.60 14.47 -14.70
N PRO A 316 11.28 15.63 -14.72
CA PRO A 316 11.67 16.35 -13.50
C PRO A 316 10.50 16.77 -12.61
N HIS A 317 9.28 16.86 -13.16
CA HIS A 317 8.05 17.19 -12.44
C HIS A 317 7.34 15.98 -11.80
N TRP A 318 7.74 14.75 -12.12
CA TRP A 318 7.13 13.54 -11.57
C TRP A 318 7.45 13.35 -10.08
N LYS A 319 6.49 12.73 -9.39
CA LYS A 319 6.63 12.23 -8.02
C LYS A 319 7.40 10.91 -8.03
N PHE A 320 8.32 10.77 -7.09
CA PHE A 320 9.06 9.53 -6.86
C PHE A 320 8.58 8.90 -5.56
N VAL A 321 7.91 7.76 -5.68
CA VAL A 321 7.40 7.00 -4.53
C VAL A 321 8.35 5.84 -4.27
N LEU A 322 8.62 5.53 -3.00
CA LEU A 322 9.42 4.37 -2.61
C LEU A 322 8.73 3.60 -1.48
N HIS A 323 8.53 2.29 -1.65
CA HIS A 323 8.00 1.44 -0.59
C HIS A 323 8.98 1.29 0.57
N ASP A 324 8.48 1.32 1.81
CA ASP A 324 9.28 1.24 3.05
C ASP A 324 10.01 -0.11 3.27
N SER A 325 9.84 -1.09 2.38
CA SER A 325 10.45 -2.43 2.42
C SER A 325 10.04 -3.25 3.67
N PHE A 326 8.82 -3.01 4.18
CA PHE A 326 8.29 -3.49 5.47
C PHE A 326 9.01 -2.90 6.70
N ARG A 327 9.79 -1.83 6.51
CA ARG A 327 10.66 -1.21 7.52
C ARG A 327 10.23 0.24 7.82
N PHE A 328 8.96 0.43 8.20
CA PHE A 328 8.37 1.73 8.54
C PHE A 328 8.93 2.33 9.85
N GLY A 329 10.18 2.78 9.83
CA GLY A 329 10.87 3.37 10.99
C GLY A 329 11.98 4.34 10.59
N VAL A 330 12.03 5.48 11.31
CA VAL A 330 12.92 6.61 11.00
C VAL A 330 14.40 6.20 10.90
N GLN A 331 14.83 5.22 11.70
CA GLN A 331 16.21 4.72 11.74
C GLN A 331 16.69 4.09 10.43
N TYR A 332 15.78 3.62 9.57
CA TYR A 332 16.13 3.04 8.28
C TYR A 332 16.26 4.11 7.18
N TRP A 333 15.48 5.19 7.30
CA TRP A 333 15.19 6.07 6.18
C TRP A 333 15.64 7.53 6.37
N SER A 334 15.66 8.10 7.58
CA SER A 334 15.80 9.57 7.81
C SER A 334 17.00 10.28 7.16
N GLU A 335 18.09 9.57 6.88
CA GLU A 335 19.29 10.12 6.22
C GLU A 335 19.30 9.93 4.68
N PHE A 336 18.44 9.06 4.13
CA PHE A 336 18.36 8.77 2.70
C PHE A 336 17.49 9.80 1.95
N MET A 337 17.92 10.24 0.77
CA MET A 337 17.22 11.22 -0.09
C MET A 337 16.86 12.55 0.61
N ARG A 338 17.57 12.91 1.68
CA ARG A 338 17.29 14.15 2.44
C ARG A 338 17.38 15.38 1.54
N GLY A 339 16.30 16.15 1.50
CA GLY A 339 16.19 17.35 0.68
C GLY A 339 16.02 17.10 -0.82
N CYS A 340 15.62 15.90 -1.25
CA CYS A 340 15.26 15.64 -2.64
C CYS A 340 13.82 16.08 -2.96
N PRO A 341 13.58 16.80 -4.08
CA PRO A 341 12.26 17.26 -4.46
C PRO A 341 11.33 16.11 -4.88
N ASP A 342 10.03 16.28 -4.60
CA ASP A 342 8.93 15.43 -5.09
C ASP A 342 8.99 13.94 -4.67
N ILE A 343 9.67 13.63 -3.57
CA ILE A 343 9.74 12.29 -3.00
C ILE A 343 8.57 12.01 -2.05
N ALA A 344 8.11 10.76 -1.99
CA ALA A 344 7.21 10.26 -0.95
C ALA A 344 7.55 8.80 -0.57
N LEU A 345 7.31 8.45 0.70
CA LEU A 345 7.46 7.10 1.22
C LEU A 345 6.08 6.41 1.20
N ASP A 346 6.01 5.21 0.62
CA ASP A 346 4.83 4.36 0.70
C ASP A 346 4.93 3.38 1.87
N THR A 347 3.79 3.09 2.50
CA THR A 347 3.66 2.15 3.61
C THR A 347 2.32 1.42 3.58
N HIS A 348 2.36 0.09 3.74
CA HIS A 348 1.20 -0.79 3.59
C HIS A 348 0.57 -1.13 4.95
N ILE A 349 -0.59 -0.55 5.27
CA ILE A 349 -1.20 -0.58 6.62
C ILE A 349 -2.44 -1.48 6.69
N TYR A 350 -2.15 -2.78 6.76
CA TYR A 350 -3.13 -3.84 6.91
C TYR A 350 -3.40 -4.26 8.36
N GLN A 351 -4.55 -4.91 8.57
CA GLN A 351 -4.92 -5.53 9.85
C GLN A 351 -5.34 -7.00 9.70
N ALA A 352 -5.30 -7.56 8.47
CA ALA A 352 -5.81 -8.91 8.18
C ALA A 352 -5.02 -10.02 8.89
N TRP A 353 -3.68 -9.90 8.85
CA TRP A 353 -2.75 -10.87 9.45
C TRP A 353 -2.60 -10.76 10.98
N ASN A 354 -3.25 -9.78 11.62
CA ASN A 354 -3.23 -9.61 13.08
C ASN A 354 -3.70 -10.87 13.81
N ASN A 355 -3.32 -11.00 15.08
CA ASN A 355 -3.94 -12.00 15.95
C ASN A 355 -5.39 -11.58 16.27
N PRO A 356 -6.33 -12.54 16.45
CA PRO A 356 -7.69 -12.24 16.87
C PRO A 356 -7.73 -11.38 18.14
N GLY A 357 -8.61 -10.39 18.14
CA GLY A 357 -8.77 -9.40 19.21
C GLY A 357 -10.17 -8.79 19.19
N THR A 358 -10.42 -7.79 20.03
CA THR A 358 -11.74 -7.16 20.14
C THR A 358 -11.97 -6.05 19.10
N LYS A 359 -13.23 -5.62 18.92
CA LYS A 359 -13.61 -4.42 18.14
C LYS A 359 -12.79 -3.20 18.60
N ALA A 360 -12.53 -3.07 19.90
CA ALA A 360 -11.76 -1.97 20.47
C ALA A 360 -10.26 -2.04 20.12
N ASP A 361 -9.66 -3.22 20.05
CA ASP A 361 -8.23 -3.37 19.71
C ASP A 361 -7.94 -2.96 18.27
N PHE A 362 -8.79 -3.40 17.32
CA PHE A 362 -8.68 -3.02 15.91
C PHE A 362 -8.97 -1.53 15.70
N PHE A 363 -9.94 -0.95 16.43
CA PHE A 363 -10.25 0.47 16.38
C PHE A 363 -9.13 1.33 16.97
N ALA A 364 -8.58 0.94 18.12
CA ALA A 364 -7.45 1.62 18.74
C ALA A 364 -6.22 1.56 17.82
N ASN A 365 -5.86 0.37 17.32
CA ASN A 365 -4.76 0.19 16.38
C ASN A 365 -4.93 1.09 15.13
N ALA A 366 -6.11 1.08 14.49
CA ALA A 366 -6.38 1.93 13.33
C ALA A 366 -6.18 3.43 13.65
N CYS A 367 -6.69 3.91 14.79
CA CYS A 367 -6.49 5.29 15.20
C CYS A 367 -5.03 5.62 15.57
N GLN A 368 -4.25 4.69 16.17
CA GLN A 368 -2.88 5.02 16.58
C GLN A 368 -1.92 5.21 15.39
N GLN A 369 -2.21 4.68 14.20
CA GLN A 369 -1.30 4.78 13.04
C GLN A 369 -0.94 6.24 12.68
N LYS A 370 -1.83 7.19 12.99
CA LYS A 370 -1.61 8.62 12.78
C LYS A 370 -0.34 9.16 13.47
N TYR A 371 0.03 8.60 14.62
CA TYR A 371 1.19 9.06 15.37
C TYR A 371 2.48 8.60 14.65
N THR A 372 2.55 7.33 14.25
CA THR A 372 3.68 6.81 13.46
C THR A 372 3.83 7.50 12.10
N ILE A 373 2.72 7.76 11.40
CA ILE A 373 2.72 8.50 10.12
C ILE A 373 3.28 9.91 10.32
N ALA A 374 2.77 10.65 11.32
CA ALA A 374 3.27 11.99 11.62
C ALA A 374 4.75 11.97 12.03
N ASP A 375 5.19 11.02 12.87
CA ASP A 375 6.58 10.90 13.30
C ASP A 375 7.54 10.61 12.12
N MET A 376 7.10 9.85 11.12
CA MET A 376 7.85 9.60 9.89
C MET A 376 7.93 10.86 8.99
N GLU A 377 6.82 11.57 8.78
CA GLU A 377 6.82 12.84 8.02
C GLU A 377 7.61 13.96 8.71
N ASN A 378 7.58 13.99 10.04
CA ASN A 378 8.35 14.92 10.86
C ASN A 378 9.87 14.70 10.71
N ALA A 379 10.30 13.46 10.43
CA ALA A 379 11.70 13.05 10.41
C ALA A 379 12.32 12.93 9.00
N MET A 380 11.52 12.76 7.95
CA MET A 380 12.03 12.46 6.60
C MET A 380 11.28 13.20 5.47
N MET A 381 10.14 12.67 5.04
CA MET A 381 9.44 13.07 3.80
C MET A 381 7.93 12.75 3.88
N PRO A 382 7.09 13.28 2.97
CA PRO A 382 5.69 12.89 2.82
C PRO A 382 5.46 11.37 2.86
N VAL A 383 4.44 10.93 3.59
CA VAL A 383 4.01 9.52 3.68
C VAL A 383 2.66 9.34 3.00
N ILE A 384 2.59 8.40 2.08
CA ILE A 384 1.34 7.91 1.48
C ILE A 384 1.08 6.51 2.04
N VAL A 385 -0.18 6.22 2.38
CA VAL A 385 -0.60 4.85 2.72
C VAL A 385 -1.14 4.20 1.45
N GLY A 386 -0.26 3.75 0.56
CA GLY A 386 -0.59 3.28 -0.77
C GLY A 386 -1.27 1.93 -0.81
N GLU A 387 -1.22 1.18 0.29
CA GLU A 387 -2.14 0.06 0.49
C GLU A 387 -2.73 0.00 1.88
N TRP A 388 -4.06 -0.15 1.92
CA TRP A 388 -4.82 -0.52 3.10
C TRP A 388 -6.18 -1.06 2.69
N SER A 389 -6.75 -1.94 3.51
CA SER A 389 -8.12 -2.42 3.36
C SER A 389 -8.87 -2.35 4.70
N LEU A 390 -10.15 -2.72 4.71
CA LEU A 390 -10.90 -3.00 5.94
C LEU A 390 -10.71 -4.46 6.41
N GLY A 391 -9.81 -5.22 5.79
CA GLY A 391 -9.51 -6.60 6.14
C GLY A 391 -8.97 -6.74 7.56
N THR A 392 -9.61 -7.59 8.35
CA THR A 392 -9.24 -7.93 9.74
C THR A 392 -9.08 -9.45 9.95
N ASP A 393 -9.09 -10.19 8.84
CA ASP A 393 -8.99 -11.65 8.78
C ASP A 393 -8.48 -12.07 7.39
N ASN A 394 -7.91 -13.27 7.29
CA ASN A 394 -7.48 -13.89 6.03
C ASN A 394 -8.52 -14.86 5.47
N CYS A 395 -9.81 -14.49 5.54
CA CYS A 395 -10.88 -15.33 5.00
C CYS A 395 -11.21 -15.07 3.53
N ALA A 396 -10.63 -14.05 2.89
CA ALA A 396 -10.81 -13.87 1.45
C ALA A 396 -10.14 -15.04 0.72
N MET A 397 -10.91 -15.74 -0.12
CA MET A 397 -10.47 -16.94 -0.83
C MET A 397 -9.16 -16.68 -1.56
N TRP A 398 -8.12 -17.48 -1.26
CA TRP A 398 -6.77 -17.38 -1.85
C TRP A 398 -5.95 -16.12 -1.49
N LEU A 399 -6.34 -15.29 -0.52
CA LEU A 399 -5.57 -14.09 -0.10
C LEU A 399 -4.11 -14.38 0.36
N ASN A 400 -3.82 -15.63 0.72
CA ASN A 400 -2.47 -16.10 1.06
C ASN A 400 -1.98 -17.14 0.02
N GLY A 401 -2.30 -16.93 -1.25
CA GLY A 401 -1.93 -17.76 -2.41
C GLY A 401 -3.04 -18.68 -2.93
N PHE A 402 -3.01 -18.98 -4.24
CA PHE A 402 -3.95 -19.92 -4.91
C PHE A 402 -3.98 -21.29 -4.21
N ASN A 403 -5.13 -21.64 -3.62
CA ASN A 403 -5.32 -22.87 -2.83
C ASN A 403 -4.30 -23.09 -1.69
N ASP A 404 -3.62 -22.02 -1.27
CA ASP A 404 -2.62 -22.01 -0.20
C ASP A 404 -3.07 -21.11 0.95
N ASN A 405 -2.44 -21.28 2.12
CA ASN A 405 -2.66 -20.39 3.25
C ASN A 405 -1.43 -20.39 4.15
N LEU A 406 -1.08 -19.20 4.64
CA LEU A 406 0.01 -19.00 5.58
C LEU A 406 -0.23 -19.89 6.83
N PRO A 407 0.77 -20.68 7.31
CA PRO A 407 0.54 -21.63 8.39
C PRO A 407 -0.12 -21.02 9.63
N GLY A 408 -1.23 -21.63 10.06
CA GLY A 408 -2.05 -21.13 11.17
C GLY A 408 -3.14 -20.12 10.79
N PHE A 409 -3.33 -19.83 9.50
CA PHE A 409 -4.45 -19.02 8.99
C PHE A 409 -5.50 -19.88 8.24
N PRO A 410 -6.79 -19.47 8.21
CA PRO A 410 -7.34 -18.27 8.88
C PRO A 410 -7.49 -18.50 10.39
N LYS A 411 -7.15 -17.47 11.19
CA LYS A 411 -7.22 -17.53 12.67
C LYS A 411 -8.65 -17.38 13.23
N VAL A 412 -9.66 -17.26 12.37
CA VAL A 412 -11.08 -17.05 12.71
C VAL A 412 -11.98 -17.84 11.76
N GLN A 413 -13.23 -18.10 12.15
CA GLN A 413 -14.21 -18.76 11.29
C GLN A 413 -14.67 -17.83 10.16
N CYS A 414 -14.55 -18.29 8.92
CA CYS A 414 -14.91 -17.54 7.73
C CYS A 414 -16.39 -17.67 7.35
N ARG A 415 -17.00 -16.58 6.86
CA ARG A 415 -18.29 -16.64 6.16
C ARG A 415 -18.09 -17.30 4.80
N MET A 416 -18.91 -18.30 4.50
CA MET A 416 -18.99 -18.92 3.17
C MET A 416 -20.15 -18.30 2.38
N THR A 417 -19.87 -17.78 1.18
CA THR A 417 -20.85 -17.22 0.24
C THR A 417 -20.88 -18.06 -1.05
N PRO A 418 -21.96 -18.12 -1.84
CA PRO A 418 -21.90 -18.73 -3.18
C PRO A 418 -20.81 -18.08 -4.03
N CYS A 419 -20.03 -18.90 -4.75
CA CYS A 419 -19.01 -18.41 -5.68
C CYS A 419 -19.63 -17.80 -6.96
N PRO A 420 -18.86 -17.02 -7.76
CA PRO A 420 -19.23 -16.64 -9.13
C PRO A 420 -19.24 -17.85 -10.09
N VAL A 421 -20.28 -18.69 -10.01
CA VAL A 421 -20.35 -19.94 -10.80
C VAL A 421 -20.95 -19.75 -12.20
N HIS A 422 -21.88 -18.82 -12.38
CA HIS A 422 -22.66 -18.66 -13.62
C HIS A 422 -22.66 -17.23 -14.21
N SER A 423 -22.09 -16.27 -13.51
CA SER A 423 -22.04 -14.87 -13.91
C SER A 423 -20.71 -14.27 -13.47
N THR A 424 -19.73 -14.31 -14.36
CA THR A 424 -18.38 -13.76 -14.18
C THR A 424 -18.21 -12.58 -15.14
N TYR A 425 -17.29 -11.66 -14.83
CA TYR A 425 -17.00 -10.51 -15.70
C TYR A 425 -16.39 -10.94 -17.06
N LEU A 426 -15.80 -12.14 -17.11
CA LEU A 426 -15.21 -12.79 -18.29
C LEU A 426 -16.25 -13.35 -19.28
N GLY A 427 -17.53 -13.36 -18.93
CA GLY A 427 -18.63 -13.85 -19.77
C GLY A 427 -18.92 -15.35 -19.68
N LEU A 428 -19.97 -15.79 -20.38
CA LEU A 428 -20.47 -17.16 -20.32
C LEU A 428 -19.54 -18.14 -21.05
N GLY A 429 -19.24 -19.28 -20.40
CA GLY A 429 -18.46 -20.37 -21.00
C GLY A 429 -16.95 -20.13 -21.00
N PHE A 430 -16.45 -19.17 -20.23
CA PHE A 430 -15.02 -18.98 -20.01
C PHE A 430 -14.40 -20.25 -19.35
N PRO A 431 -13.18 -20.67 -19.70
CA PRO A 431 -12.52 -21.84 -19.10
C PRO A 431 -12.64 -21.91 -17.57
N GLY A 432 -13.00 -23.09 -17.04
CA GLY A 432 -13.23 -23.28 -15.61
C GLY A 432 -14.60 -22.82 -15.08
N THR A 433 -15.43 -22.18 -15.91
CA THR A 433 -16.82 -21.83 -15.57
C THR A 433 -17.83 -22.75 -16.29
N PRO A 434 -18.85 -23.29 -15.61
CA PRO A 434 -19.08 -23.23 -14.17
C PRO A 434 -18.08 -24.08 -13.36
N LEU A 435 -17.75 -23.57 -12.18
CA LEU A 435 -17.04 -24.30 -11.13
C LEU A 435 -17.79 -25.58 -10.74
N ASP A 436 -17.09 -26.69 -10.47
CA ASP A 436 -17.74 -27.93 -10.00
C ASP A 436 -18.20 -27.79 -8.54
N VAL A 437 -19.48 -27.44 -8.39
CA VAL A 437 -20.15 -27.28 -7.10
C VAL A 437 -20.35 -28.59 -6.31
N THR A 438 -20.04 -29.76 -6.88
CA THR A 438 -20.19 -31.07 -6.20
C THR A 438 -19.01 -31.45 -5.31
N LYS A 439 -17.87 -30.74 -5.41
CA LYS A 439 -16.61 -31.11 -4.76
C LYS A 439 -16.44 -30.46 -3.38
N PRO A 440 -15.89 -31.19 -2.38
CA PRO A 440 -15.62 -30.62 -1.06
C PRO A 440 -14.48 -29.58 -1.08
N ILE A 441 -13.46 -29.83 -1.90
CA ILE A 441 -12.41 -28.90 -2.33
C ILE A 441 -11.81 -29.51 -3.61
N GLN A 442 -11.09 -28.70 -4.40
CA GLN A 442 -10.52 -29.10 -5.69
C GLN A 442 -9.03 -28.75 -5.69
N GLY A 443 -8.15 -29.71 -6.01
CA GLY A 443 -6.70 -29.51 -5.98
C GLY A 443 -6.14 -28.73 -7.19
N PRO A 444 -4.84 -28.39 -7.20
CA PRO A 444 -3.82 -28.78 -6.22
C PRO A 444 -3.97 -28.09 -4.86
N TYR A 445 -3.27 -28.57 -3.84
CA TYR A 445 -3.41 -28.08 -2.46
C TYR A 445 -2.09 -27.55 -1.90
N GLY A 446 -2.10 -26.32 -1.37
CA GLY A 446 -0.94 -25.73 -0.71
C GLY A 446 -0.78 -26.17 0.75
N THR A 447 -0.06 -25.34 1.51
CA THR A 447 0.31 -25.54 2.92
C THR A 447 -0.90 -25.40 3.86
N GLY A 448 -1.91 -24.60 3.46
CA GLY A 448 -3.18 -24.46 4.16
C GLY A 448 -4.34 -24.30 3.17
N GLN A 449 -5.55 -24.70 3.57
CA GLN A 449 -6.71 -24.65 2.68
C GLN A 449 -7.44 -23.30 2.77
N SER A 450 -7.65 -22.67 1.62
CA SER A 450 -8.28 -21.35 1.46
C SER A 450 -9.27 -21.27 0.29
N GLY A 451 -9.51 -22.38 -0.41
CA GLY A 451 -10.24 -22.44 -1.69
C GLY A 451 -11.74 -22.75 -1.61
N PRO A 452 -12.39 -22.92 -2.78
CA PRO A 452 -13.83 -23.08 -2.86
C PRO A 452 -14.29 -24.49 -2.49
N SER A 453 -15.42 -24.58 -1.77
CA SER A 453 -16.00 -25.80 -1.20
C SER A 453 -17.50 -25.87 -1.49
N PHE A 454 -17.96 -26.94 -2.16
CA PHE A 454 -19.36 -27.17 -2.53
C PHE A 454 -20.04 -25.95 -3.19
N GLY A 455 -19.34 -25.30 -4.12
CA GLY A 455 -19.81 -24.10 -4.83
C GLY A 455 -19.80 -22.82 -3.97
N LYS A 456 -19.20 -22.83 -2.78
CA LYS A 456 -19.08 -21.68 -1.88
C LYS A 456 -17.63 -21.26 -1.67
N CYS A 457 -17.43 -19.96 -1.60
CA CYS A 457 -16.15 -19.28 -1.46
C CYS A 457 -16.09 -18.62 -0.06
N PRO A 458 -14.97 -18.71 0.67
CA PRO A 458 -14.78 -17.91 1.89
C PRO A 458 -14.54 -16.43 1.53
N ILE A 459 -14.99 -15.49 2.38
CA ILE A 459 -14.88 -14.04 2.13
C ILE A 459 -14.27 -13.21 3.28
N THR A 460 -14.94 -13.18 4.43
CA THR A 460 -14.53 -12.43 5.63
C THR A 460 -15.26 -13.02 6.83
N SER A 461 -14.79 -12.83 8.06
CA SER A 461 -15.57 -13.26 9.22
C SER A 461 -16.63 -12.24 9.59
N ASN A 462 -17.90 -12.62 9.49
CA ASN A 462 -19.03 -11.83 9.95
C ASN A 462 -19.47 -12.19 11.38
N THR A 463 -18.58 -12.77 12.21
CA THR A 463 -18.88 -13.14 13.60
C THR A 463 -17.78 -12.80 14.61
N THR A 464 -16.54 -12.54 14.17
CA THR A 464 -15.37 -12.24 15.05
C THR A 464 -15.64 -11.14 16.09
N PHE A 465 -16.43 -10.12 15.75
CA PHE A 465 -16.72 -8.98 16.62
C PHE A 465 -18.17 -8.98 17.14
N GLY A 466 -18.85 -10.14 17.07
CA GLY A 466 -20.21 -10.33 17.56
C GLY A 466 -21.32 -9.89 16.59
N GLN A 467 -21.00 -9.59 15.32
CA GLN A 467 -22.01 -9.26 14.31
C GLN A 467 -22.98 -10.43 14.13
N GLN A 468 -24.28 -10.14 14.05
CA GLN A 468 -25.36 -11.13 13.85
C GLN A 468 -25.94 -11.06 12.43
N ASN A 469 -25.84 -9.90 11.77
CA ASN A 469 -26.43 -9.65 10.46
C ASN A 469 -25.62 -8.62 9.62
N GLU A 470 -26.06 -8.35 8.39
CA GLU A 470 -25.33 -7.49 7.45
C GLU A 470 -25.40 -5.98 7.77
N ALA A 471 -26.32 -5.54 8.64
CA ALA A 471 -26.30 -4.18 9.18
C ALA A 471 -25.20 -4.02 10.23
N ASP A 472 -25.05 -4.96 11.14
CA ASP A 472 -23.98 -4.97 12.15
C ASP A 472 -22.59 -5.02 11.48
N GLU A 473 -22.46 -5.81 10.40
CA GLU A 473 -21.25 -5.90 9.59
C GLU A 473 -20.93 -4.57 8.90
N ARG A 474 -21.92 -3.93 8.25
CA ARG A 474 -21.75 -2.60 7.66
C ARG A 474 -21.41 -1.55 8.71
N GLU A 475 -22.00 -1.62 9.90
CA GLU A 475 -21.71 -0.70 11.01
C GLU A 475 -20.28 -0.90 11.55
N PHE A 476 -19.82 -2.15 11.71
CA PHE A 476 -18.44 -2.45 12.06
C PHE A 476 -17.47 -1.90 10.99
N ALA A 477 -17.71 -2.25 9.71
CA ALA A 477 -16.87 -1.83 8.60
C ALA A 477 -16.83 -0.29 8.47
N ARG A 478 -17.97 0.41 8.62
CA ARG A 478 -18.02 1.87 8.55
C ARG A 478 -17.26 2.50 9.71
N ASN A 479 -17.44 2.01 10.94
CA ASN A 479 -16.69 2.51 12.09
C ASN A 479 -15.18 2.29 11.96
N LEU A 480 -14.74 1.14 11.45
CA LEU A 480 -13.33 0.89 11.15
C LEU A 480 -12.80 1.84 10.07
N ASN A 481 -13.59 2.03 9.01
CA ASN A 481 -13.26 2.90 7.89
C ASN A 481 -13.06 4.35 8.32
N LEU A 482 -14.05 4.94 9.01
CA LEU A 482 -13.97 6.33 9.49
C LEU A 482 -12.74 6.55 10.39
N LYS A 483 -12.31 5.55 11.17
CA LYS A 483 -11.08 5.60 11.99
C LYS A 483 -9.80 5.51 11.16
N LYS A 484 -9.73 4.65 10.13
CA LYS A 484 -8.59 4.63 9.19
C LYS A 484 -8.51 5.94 8.38
N LEU A 485 -9.63 6.43 7.85
CA LEU A 485 -9.71 7.73 7.17
C LEU A 485 -9.29 8.90 8.07
N ASN A 486 -9.67 8.88 9.36
CA ASN A 486 -9.20 9.84 10.35
C ASN A 486 -7.69 9.79 10.56
N ALA A 487 -7.13 8.58 10.64
CA ALA A 487 -5.70 8.38 10.87
C ALA A 487 -4.84 8.77 9.66
N PHE A 488 -5.25 8.39 8.44
CA PHE A 488 -4.50 8.67 7.21
C PHE A 488 -4.69 10.11 6.70
N ALA A 489 -5.65 10.86 7.25
CA ALA A 489 -5.82 12.28 6.98
C ALA A 489 -4.80 13.19 7.71
N VAL A 490 -3.82 12.66 8.45
CA VAL A 490 -2.71 13.46 8.98
C VAL A 490 -1.53 13.56 8.01
N GLY A 491 -1.26 12.51 7.22
CA GLY A 491 -0.18 12.46 6.25
C GLY A 491 -0.58 12.93 4.86
N HIS A 492 0.10 12.44 3.82
CA HIS A 492 -0.12 12.88 2.43
C HIS A 492 -1.15 12.06 1.62
N GLY A 493 -1.86 11.14 2.29
CA GLY A 493 -3.06 10.50 1.76
C GLY A 493 -2.95 8.99 1.68
N TRP A 494 -3.79 8.39 0.83
CA TRP A 494 -3.91 6.93 0.76
C TRP A 494 -4.49 6.42 -0.57
N TYR A 495 -4.11 5.19 -0.94
CA TYR A 495 -4.81 4.39 -1.95
C TYR A 495 -5.38 3.12 -1.27
N PHE A 496 -6.67 2.84 -1.49
CA PHE A 496 -7.33 1.65 -0.93
C PHE A 496 -7.01 0.40 -1.76
N TRP A 497 -6.71 -0.73 -1.09
CA TRP A 497 -6.55 -2.05 -1.70
C TRP A 497 -7.85 -2.87 -1.54
N ASN A 498 -8.66 -3.07 -2.58
CA ASN A 498 -8.50 -2.71 -3.99
C ASN A 498 -9.77 -2.01 -4.53
N PHE A 499 -9.74 -1.41 -5.73
CA PHE A 499 -10.95 -0.77 -6.31
C PHE A 499 -12.15 -1.74 -6.37
N LYS A 500 -11.90 -3.00 -6.77
CA LYS A 500 -12.86 -4.10 -6.67
C LYS A 500 -12.20 -5.47 -6.58
N THR A 501 -13.02 -6.46 -6.26
CA THR A 501 -12.80 -7.92 -6.29
C THR A 501 -14.03 -8.57 -6.94
N GLU A 502 -13.95 -9.79 -7.46
CA GLU A 502 -15.09 -10.44 -8.15
C GLU A 502 -16.37 -10.52 -7.31
N PHE A 503 -16.22 -10.66 -5.99
CA PHE A 503 -17.34 -10.70 -5.04
C PHE A 503 -17.03 -9.85 -3.80
N GLY A 504 -18.09 -9.27 -3.23
CA GLY A 504 -18.01 -8.28 -2.16
C GLY A 504 -17.33 -8.80 -0.89
N SER A 505 -16.40 -8.00 -0.37
CA SER A 505 -15.57 -8.30 0.79
C SER A 505 -15.10 -7.00 1.45
N ARG A 506 -14.32 -7.07 2.53
CA ARG A 506 -13.67 -5.90 3.15
C ARG A 506 -12.50 -5.30 2.32
N TRP A 507 -12.32 -5.77 1.09
CA TRP A 507 -11.25 -5.40 0.15
C TRP A 507 -11.76 -4.79 -1.17
N ASN A 508 -13.05 -4.45 -1.25
CA ASN A 508 -13.70 -4.02 -2.49
C ASN A 508 -14.24 -2.59 -2.34
N PHE A 509 -13.48 -1.58 -2.79
CA PHE A 509 -13.83 -0.17 -2.59
C PHE A 509 -15.22 0.16 -3.14
N LEU A 510 -15.53 -0.23 -4.39
CA LEU A 510 -16.81 0.09 -5.02
C LEU A 510 -18.00 -0.57 -4.30
N ASP A 511 -17.89 -1.84 -3.90
CA ASP A 511 -18.91 -2.51 -3.07
C ASP A 511 -19.10 -1.80 -1.71
N LEU A 512 -18.02 -1.33 -1.09
CA LEU A 512 -18.06 -0.60 0.18
C LEU A 512 -18.62 0.84 0.03
N VAL A 513 -18.39 1.50 -1.11
CA VAL A 513 -19.04 2.79 -1.48
C VAL A 513 -20.53 2.58 -1.68
N ARG A 514 -20.94 1.62 -2.52
CA ARG A 514 -22.35 1.26 -2.79
C ARG A 514 -23.12 0.91 -1.52
N LYS A 515 -22.45 0.30 -0.54
CA LYS A 515 -23.00 -0.04 0.79
C LYS A 515 -23.04 1.12 1.79
N GLY A 516 -22.50 2.30 1.46
CA GLY A 516 -22.41 3.44 2.39
C GLY A 516 -21.40 3.25 3.52
N THR A 517 -20.42 2.37 3.35
CA THR A 517 -19.30 2.17 4.29
C THR A 517 -18.30 3.32 4.21
N PHE A 518 -18.11 3.90 3.02
CA PHE A 518 -17.34 5.14 2.82
C PHE A 518 -18.19 6.41 3.02
N PRO A 519 -17.55 7.57 3.24
CA PRO A 519 -18.16 8.88 2.98
C PRO A 519 -18.63 9.00 1.52
N LYS A 520 -19.60 9.88 1.25
CA LYS A 520 -20.15 10.07 -0.11
C LYS A 520 -19.13 10.61 -1.12
N ASN A 521 -18.15 11.39 -0.65
CA ASN A 521 -17.05 11.88 -1.45
C ASN A 521 -15.76 11.73 -0.62
N VAL A 522 -14.79 10.94 -1.11
CA VAL A 522 -13.57 10.67 -0.34
C VAL A 522 -12.55 11.82 -0.35
N SER A 523 -12.70 12.79 -1.26
CA SER A 523 -11.93 14.04 -1.30
C SER A 523 -12.57 15.21 -0.52
N ASN A 524 -13.83 15.09 -0.08
CA ASN A 524 -14.54 16.15 0.66
C ASN A 524 -15.58 15.53 1.61
N TYR A 525 -15.18 15.30 2.87
CA TYR A 525 -16.03 14.66 3.86
C TYR A 525 -17.06 15.63 4.43
N HIS A 526 -18.35 15.27 4.43
CA HIS A 526 -19.36 16.11 5.08
C HIS A 526 -19.27 16.00 6.60
N LYS A 527 -19.56 17.10 7.33
CA LYS A 527 -19.41 17.16 8.80
C LYS A 527 -20.29 16.16 9.56
N ASN A 528 -21.39 15.70 8.96
CA ASN A 528 -22.27 14.67 9.51
C ASN A 528 -21.83 13.23 9.18
N GLU A 529 -20.69 13.04 8.51
CA GLU A 529 -20.09 11.72 8.26
C GLU A 529 -19.03 11.35 9.32
N GLU A 530 -18.73 12.27 10.25
CA GLU A 530 -17.97 12.08 11.49
C GLU A 530 -16.54 11.57 11.35
N VAL A 531 -15.92 11.66 10.16
CA VAL A 531 -14.53 11.23 9.92
C VAL A 531 -13.57 11.85 10.95
N PHE A 532 -13.56 13.17 11.13
CA PHE A 532 -12.60 13.83 12.03
C PHE A 532 -12.87 13.63 13.52
N THR A 533 -14.08 13.23 13.90
CA THR A 533 -14.45 12.89 15.27
C THR A 533 -14.30 11.39 15.57
N ALA A 534 -14.12 10.55 14.55
CA ALA A 534 -14.14 9.09 14.67
C ALA A 534 -13.16 8.51 15.71
N CYS A 535 -11.98 9.11 15.91
CA CYS A 535 -10.96 8.62 16.84
C CYS A 535 -10.99 9.26 18.24
N LEU A 536 -11.97 10.11 18.57
CA LEU A 536 -12.03 10.83 19.87
C LEU A 536 -12.19 9.94 21.12
N ALA A 537 -12.38 8.62 20.96
CA ALA A 537 -12.40 7.67 22.06
C ALA A 537 -11.05 6.92 22.23
N GLU A 538 -10.24 6.82 21.18
CA GLU A 538 -8.98 6.08 21.13
C GLU A 538 -7.73 6.99 21.07
N ASP A 539 -7.91 8.27 20.76
CA ASP A 539 -6.84 9.26 20.71
C ASP A 539 -6.30 9.60 22.11
N LYS A 540 -4.97 9.61 22.21
CA LYS A 540 -4.21 9.90 23.44
C LYS A 540 -3.49 11.25 23.37
N GLY A 541 -3.41 11.84 22.19
CA GLY A 541 -2.73 13.09 21.90
C GLY A 541 -3.56 14.02 21.02
N SER A 542 -3.04 15.24 20.83
CA SER A 542 -3.53 16.24 19.90
C SER A 542 -2.38 16.70 19.01
N PHE A 543 -2.66 17.07 17.76
CA PHE A 543 -1.67 17.62 16.84
C PHE A 543 -1.77 19.14 16.75
N ARG A 544 -0.61 19.78 16.56
CA ARG A 544 -0.49 21.19 16.17
C ARG A 544 0.42 21.28 14.95
N CYS A 545 -0.02 21.96 13.90
CA CYS A 545 0.86 22.24 12.76
C CYS A 545 1.84 23.37 13.14
N ALA A 546 3.11 23.26 12.75
CA ALA A 546 4.16 24.23 13.12
C ALA A 546 5.23 24.35 12.02
N ALA A 547 5.97 25.44 12.01
CA ALA A 547 7.08 25.63 11.06
C ALA A 547 8.32 24.84 11.49
N LYS A 548 8.91 24.04 10.58
CA LYS A 548 10.18 23.34 10.84
C LYS A 548 11.28 24.37 11.12
N ARG A 549 12.08 24.14 12.16
CA ARG A 549 13.17 25.06 12.56
C ARG A 549 14.41 24.81 11.71
N GLY A 550 15.03 25.88 11.20
CA GLY A 550 16.22 25.81 10.33
C GLY A 550 15.93 25.68 8.83
N VAL A 551 14.66 25.71 8.42
CA VAL A 551 14.24 25.89 7.02
C VAL A 551 14.68 27.27 6.50
N GLN A 552 14.91 27.41 5.18
CA GLN A 552 15.32 28.72 4.64
C GLN A 552 14.18 29.74 4.79
N PRO A 553 14.50 31.02 5.08
CA PRO A 553 13.48 32.06 5.18
C PRO A 553 12.60 32.22 3.92
N ALA A 554 13.13 31.90 2.73
CA ALA A 554 12.38 31.93 1.48
C ALA A 554 11.25 30.90 1.44
N ASP A 555 11.50 29.66 1.88
CA ASP A 555 10.53 28.58 1.87
C ASP A 555 9.43 28.86 2.93
N LEU A 556 9.82 29.41 4.09
CA LEU A 556 8.90 29.89 5.12
C LEU A 556 8.01 31.04 4.63
N VAL A 557 8.54 31.98 3.84
CA VAL A 557 7.74 33.04 3.19
C VAL A 557 6.80 32.44 2.15
N SER A 558 7.27 31.53 1.28
CA SER A 558 6.43 30.86 0.27
C SER A 558 5.25 30.12 0.91
N GLY A 559 5.49 29.35 1.98
CA GLY A 559 4.43 28.69 2.75
C GLY A 559 3.47 29.69 3.42
N LEU A 560 3.98 30.83 3.90
CA LEU A 560 3.16 31.87 4.53
C LEU A 560 2.29 32.61 3.51
N GLU A 561 2.82 32.90 2.33
CA GLU A 561 2.06 33.46 1.21
C GLU A 561 0.97 32.50 0.73
N PHE A 562 1.24 31.19 0.68
CA PHE A 562 0.23 30.17 0.40
C PHE A 562 -0.88 30.14 1.48
N ALA A 563 -0.49 30.11 2.77
CA ALA A 563 -1.43 30.07 3.89
C ALA A 563 -2.33 31.33 3.98
N CYS A 564 -1.77 32.50 3.66
CA CYS A 564 -2.43 33.79 3.78
C CYS A 564 -3.08 34.31 2.48
N GLY A 565 -2.69 33.77 1.32
CA GLY A 565 -3.18 34.17 0.00
C GLY A 565 -4.46 33.45 -0.45
N ASN A 566 -4.96 32.47 0.31
CA ASN A 566 -6.17 31.73 -0.04
C ASN A 566 -7.39 32.68 -0.11
N PRO A 567 -8.12 32.74 -1.24
CA PRO A 567 -9.25 33.66 -1.43
C PRO A 567 -10.45 33.41 -0.50
N ASP A 568 -10.54 32.28 0.19
CA ASP A 568 -11.67 31.96 1.07
C ASP A 568 -11.68 32.72 2.42
N LYS A 569 -10.53 33.27 2.82
CA LYS A 569 -10.32 34.05 4.05
C LYS A 569 -10.67 33.32 5.35
N LYS A 570 -10.60 31.98 5.39
CA LYS A 570 -10.71 31.21 6.66
C LYS A 570 -9.60 31.56 7.66
N VAL A 571 -8.45 32.06 7.18
CA VAL A 571 -7.26 32.40 8.00
C VAL A 571 -7.07 33.92 8.07
N ASP A 572 -7.16 34.50 9.27
CA ASP A 572 -6.94 35.94 9.47
C ASP A 572 -5.44 36.30 9.58
N CYS A 573 -4.76 36.42 8.44
CA CYS A 573 -3.37 36.88 8.39
C CYS A 573 -3.19 38.40 8.56
N ASN A 574 -4.22 39.17 8.94
CA ASN A 574 -4.04 40.60 9.16
C ASN A 574 -3.11 40.88 10.35
N ASN A 575 -2.25 41.89 10.18
CA ASN A 575 -1.33 42.39 11.22
C ASN A 575 -0.40 41.33 11.84
N LEU A 576 -0.07 40.23 11.14
CA LEU A 576 0.84 39.20 11.66
C LEU A 576 2.18 39.76 12.14
N GLU A 577 2.69 40.81 11.48
CA GLU A 577 3.93 41.47 11.88
C GLU A 577 3.87 42.15 13.26
N ASN A 578 2.69 42.64 13.64
CA ASN A 578 2.43 43.27 14.94
C ASN A 578 2.01 42.25 16.01
N ARG A 579 1.69 41.02 15.61
CA ARG A 579 1.25 39.92 16.48
C ARG A 579 2.40 38.98 16.86
N PHE A 580 3.41 38.87 15.99
CA PHE A 580 4.47 37.86 16.08
C PHE A 580 5.83 38.42 15.62
N ASP A 581 6.80 38.46 16.53
CA ASP A 581 8.07 39.16 16.36
C ASP A 581 9.02 38.55 15.32
N THR A 582 8.82 37.28 14.94
CA THR A 582 9.71 36.54 14.03
C THR A 582 8.91 35.82 12.93
N LEU A 583 9.56 35.53 11.81
CA LEU A 583 8.94 34.83 10.68
C LEU A 583 8.39 33.46 11.11
N GLU A 584 9.17 32.69 11.86
CA GLU A 584 8.79 31.35 12.34
C GLU A 584 7.56 31.39 13.24
N LYS A 585 7.38 32.43 14.06
CA LYS A 585 6.17 32.62 14.88
C LYS A 585 4.93 32.95 14.04
N ARG A 586 5.11 33.71 12.94
CA ARG A 586 4.04 34.03 11.98
C ARG A 586 3.61 32.78 11.22
N CYS A 587 4.58 32.01 10.73
CA CYS A 587 4.38 30.72 10.07
C CYS A 587 3.75 29.69 11.02
N ASP A 588 4.22 29.55 12.27
CA ASP A 588 3.61 28.68 13.29
C ASP A 588 2.10 28.93 13.44
N TRP A 589 1.69 30.20 13.48
CA TRP A 589 0.27 30.53 13.58
C TRP A 589 -0.47 30.29 12.27
N ALA A 590 0.02 30.83 11.15
CA ALA A 590 -0.66 30.75 9.86
C ALA A 590 -0.80 29.31 9.35
N PHE A 591 0.23 28.47 9.52
CA PHE A 591 0.21 27.06 9.15
C PHE A 591 -0.77 26.28 10.03
N ASN A 592 -0.82 26.59 11.33
CA ASN A 592 -1.79 25.98 12.25
C ASN A 592 -3.24 26.30 11.86
N GLU A 593 -3.58 27.58 11.73
CA GLU A 593 -4.95 27.96 11.41
C GLU A 593 -5.35 27.49 10.00
N TYR A 594 -4.45 27.56 9.02
CA TYR A 594 -4.71 27.04 7.68
C TYR A 594 -4.97 25.53 7.71
N TRP A 595 -4.10 24.75 8.36
CA TRP A 595 -4.29 23.30 8.45
C TRP A 595 -5.59 22.96 9.19
N HIS A 596 -5.88 23.60 10.33
CA HIS A 596 -7.14 23.39 11.04
C HIS A 596 -8.38 23.77 10.21
N ALA A 597 -8.28 24.78 9.34
CA ALA A 597 -9.37 25.23 8.48
C ALA A 597 -9.55 24.41 7.18
N HIS A 598 -8.53 23.67 6.73
CA HIS A 598 -8.52 22.98 5.42
C HIS A 598 -8.24 21.48 5.47
N ARG A 599 -7.88 20.90 6.63
CA ARG A 599 -7.72 19.45 6.81
C ARG A 599 -8.98 18.64 6.47
N GLU A 600 -10.17 19.25 6.57
CA GLU A 600 -11.43 18.63 6.15
C GLU A 600 -11.57 18.52 4.62
N GLU A 601 -10.82 19.36 3.89
CA GLU A 601 -10.77 19.47 2.43
C GLU A 601 -9.49 18.82 1.85
N GLY A 602 -8.71 18.10 2.68
CA GLY A 602 -7.54 17.34 2.26
C GLY A 602 -6.20 18.08 2.26
N ALA A 603 -6.08 19.21 2.98
CA ALA A 603 -4.79 19.90 3.14
C ALA A 603 -3.87 19.24 4.17
N THR A 604 -2.58 19.18 3.88
CA THR A 604 -1.53 18.65 4.77
C THR A 604 -0.84 19.76 5.57
N CYS A 605 0.08 19.37 6.46
CA CYS A 605 0.94 20.28 7.21
C CYS A 605 2.39 20.23 6.67
N ASP A 606 2.56 20.19 5.35
CA ASP A 606 3.88 20.21 4.73
C ASP A 606 4.30 21.62 4.27
N PHE A 607 3.41 22.34 3.59
CA PHE A 607 3.65 23.69 3.05
C PHE A 607 4.93 23.80 2.18
N GLY A 608 5.22 22.77 1.37
CA GLY A 608 6.42 22.73 0.53
C GLY A 608 7.68 22.37 1.31
N GLY A 609 7.58 21.38 2.21
CA GLY A 609 8.65 20.95 3.11
C GLY A 609 8.85 21.83 4.34
N ALA A 610 8.19 22.99 4.44
CA ALA A 610 8.46 24.03 5.44
C ALA A 610 7.80 23.80 6.83
N ALA A 611 6.83 22.90 6.95
CA ALA A 611 6.04 22.66 8.17
C ALA A 611 6.05 21.18 8.62
N HIS A 612 5.54 20.92 9.83
CA HIS A 612 5.41 19.57 10.41
C HIS A 612 4.33 19.45 11.50
N LEU A 613 3.85 18.22 11.76
CA LEU A 613 2.79 17.93 12.75
C LEU A 613 3.38 17.52 14.11
N LEU A 614 3.39 18.46 15.05
CA LEU A 614 3.82 18.18 16.41
C LEU A 614 2.71 17.49 17.19
N ALA A 615 2.93 16.23 17.56
CA ALA A 615 2.11 15.51 18.53
C ALA A 615 2.36 16.04 19.95
N GLY A 616 1.30 16.26 20.71
CA GLY A 616 1.33 16.62 22.13
C GLY A 616 0.26 15.88 22.93
N PRO A 617 0.31 15.92 24.28
CA PRO A 617 -0.74 15.34 25.11
C PRO A 617 -2.07 16.06 24.84
N SER A 618 -3.16 15.29 24.68
CA SER A 618 -4.48 15.87 24.40
C SER A 618 -4.91 16.79 25.55
N PRO A 619 -5.51 17.97 25.28
CA PRO A 619 -6.12 18.80 26.31
C PRO A 619 -7.10 17.99 27.16
N SER A 620 -6.83 17.91 28.45
CA SER A 620 -7.49 16.98 29.38
C SER A 620 -8.93 17.40 29.69
N SER A 621 -9.87 17.00 28.83
CA SER A 621 -11.33 16.98 29.02
C SER A 621 -12.03 18.29 29.42
N VAL A 622 -11.32 19.42 29.49
CA VAL A 622 -11.88 20.73 29.87
C VAL A 622 -13.07 21.15 29.01
N GLU A 623 -13.07 20.84 27.71
CA GLU A 623 -14.21 21.16 26.83
C GLU A 623 -15.41 20.23 27.05
N ARG A 624 -15.20 18.94 27.37
CA ARG A 624 -16.29 18.06 27.84
C ARG A 624 -16.89 18.55 29.16
N GLN A 625 -16.07 19.13 30.05
CA GLN A 625 -16.57 19.75 31.28
C GLN A 625 -17.31 21.07 31.02
N LYS A 626 -16.85 21.92 30.09
CA LYS A 626 -17.58 23.12 29.67
C LYS A 626 -18.93 22.77 29.03
N ALA A 627 -19.00 21.76 28.17
CA ALA A 627 -20.24 21.28 27.56
C ALA A 627 -21.25 20.67 28.57
N LEU A 628 -20.78 20.29 29.77
CA LEU A 628 -21.62 19.82 30.89
C LEU A 628 -22.06 20.95 31.84
N VAL A 629 -21.64 22.20 31.61
CA VAL A 629 -21.95 23.34 32.49
C VAL A 629 -22.63 24.44 31.68
N THR A 630 -23.92 24.66 31.97
CA THR A 630 -24.93 25.50 31.26
C THR A 630 -25.61 24.81 30.06
N PRO A 631 -26.92 25.02 29.82
CA PRO A 631 -27.75 26.13 30.30
C PRO A 631 -28.88 25.76 31.29
N VAL A 632 -28.68 26.11 32.57
CA VAL A 632 -29.74 26.55 33.48
C VAL A 632 -29.15 27.74 34.26
N GLY A 633 -29.79 28.89 34.42
CA GLY A 633 -31.16 29.23 34.03
C GLY A 633 -31.78 30.27 34.96
N ASN A 634 -31.03 31.35 35.26
CA ASN A 634 -31.51 32.60 35.88
C ASN A 634 -32.37 32.55 37.17
N GLN A 635 -32.44 31.43 37.91
CA GLN A 635 -33.34 31.29 39.08
C GLN A 635 -32.66 31.03 40.45
N ILE A 636 -31.33 30.97 40.55
CA ILE A 636 -30.62 30.82 41.85
C ILE A 636 -29.88 32.11 42.25
N LEU A 637 -30.50 33.27 41.98
CA LEU A 637 -30.03 34.59 42.46
C LEU A 637 -30.80 35.10 43.69
N LEU A 638 -31.71 34.29 44.26
CA LEU A 638 -32.61 34.69 45.36
C LEU A 638 -32.46 33.88 46.67
N TRP A 639 -31.52 32.94 46.75
CA TRP A 639 -31.31 32.10 47.95
C TRP A 639 -29.98 32.34 48.69
N PHE A 640 -29.09 33.20 48.19
CA PHE A 640 -27.79 33.51 48.79
C PHE A 640 -27.76 34.80 49.63
N LEU A 641 -28.90 35.19 50.22
CA LEU A 641 -29.02 36.35 51.12
C LEU A 641 -29.38 35.97 52.57
N GLY A 642 -29.13 34.71 52.98
CA GLY A 642 -29.78 34.13 54.17
C GLY A 642 -28.95 33.24 55.12
N VAL A 643 -27.63 33.07 54.96
CA VAL A 643 -26.79 32.39 55.97
C VAL A 643 -25.44 33.10 56.16
N ALA A 644 -25.37 33.95 57.19
CA ALA A 644 -24.15 34.64 57.61
C ALA A 644 -23.82 34.40 59.11
N PHE A 645 -24.24 33.24 59.63
CA PHE A 645 -23.97 32.72 60.98
C PHE A 645 -23.99 31.17 60.91
N ALA A 646 -23.22 30.39 61.67
CA ALA A 646 -21.98 30.64 62.41
C ALA A 646 -21.35 29.28 62.87
N PHE A 647 -20.03 29.25 63.11
CA PHE A 647 -19.25 28.13 63.71
C PHE A 647 -19.21 26.78 62.93
N GLY A 648 -18.23 25.87 63.15
CA GLY A 648 -16.94 26.02 63.85
C GLY A 648 -16.39 24.74 64.52
N GLY A 649 -15.44 24.04 63.88
CA GLY A 649 -14.63 22.93 64.45
C GLY A 649 -15.16 21.50 64.21
N VAL A 650 -14.43 20.41 64.52
CA VAL A 650 -12.96 20.20 64.70
C VAL A 650 -12.62 18.68 64.71
N PHE A 651 -11.38 18.30 64.35
CA PHE A 651 -10.77 16.93 64.40
C PHE A 651 -11.36 15.84 63.47
N LEU A 652 -10.63 14.90 62.82
CA LEU A 652 -9.39 14.10 63.06
C LEU A 652 -9.59 12.78 63.82
N LEU A 653 -9.51 11.62 63.11
CA LEU A 653 -8.45 10.59 63.24
C LEU A 653 -8.75 9.28 62.45
N VAL A 654 -7.76 8.38 62.40
CA VAL A 654 -7.80 6.97 61.93
C VAL A 654 -8.05 6.74 60.43
N THR A 655 -7.14 7.26 59.61
CA THR A 655 -6.50 6.38 58.62
C THR A 655 -5.72 5.29 59.36
N LEU A 656 -6.07 4.01 59.14
CA LEU A 656 -5.25 2.77 59.20
C LEU A 656 -6.13 1.58 59.58
N TYR A 657 -6.41 0.66 58.63
CA TYR A 657 -5.96 -0.74 58.65
C TYR A 657 -6.64 -1.58 57.54
N ALA A 658 -5.96 -2.61 57.04
CA ALA A 658 -6.50 -3.75 56.29
C ALA A 658 -7.65 -3.55 55.26
N ARG A 659 -7.34 -2.96 54.10
CA ARG A 659 -7.80 -3.52 52.80
C ARG A 659 -6.64 -3.86 51.84
N TYR A 660 -5.53 -4.27 52.46
CA TYR A 660 -4.51 -5.11 51.82
C TYR A 660 -4.96 -6.58 51.88
N GLN A 661 -4.53 -7.39 50.90
CA GLN A 661 -4.83 -8.83 50.70
C GLN A 661 -6.17 -9.19 50.03
N ARG A 662 -6.02 -9.68 48.79
CA ARG A 662 -6.61 -10.89 48.20
C ARG A 662 -8.08 -10.91 47.77
N GLN A 663 -8.21 -10.87 46.44
CA GLN A 663 -9.16 -11.68 45.66
C GLN A 663 -9.31 -13.10 46.24
N GLY A 664 -10.54 -13.60 46.28
CA GLY A 664 -10.86 -14.92 46.82
C GLY A 664 -12.09 -15.54 46.16
N GLN A 665 -11.92 -15.91 44.88
CA GLN A 665 -12.60 -17.00 44.14
C GLN A 665 -14.11 -17.31 44.33
N TYR A 666 -14.77 -17.48 43.17
CA TYR A 666 -16.03 -18.20 42.94
C TYR A 666 -17.32 -17.68 43.60
N SER A 667 -18.39 -17.70 42.81
CA SER A 667 -19.77 -17.68 43.28
C SER A 667 -20.50 -18.89 42.71
N PRO A 668 -21.26 -19.61 43.56
CA PRO A 668 -22.45 -20.30 43.12
C PRO A 668 -23.70 -19.74 43.82
N ILE A 669 -24.69 -19.39 42.99
CA ILE A 669 -26.11 -19.79 43.08
C ILE A 669 -26.40 -20.65 44.35
N GLN A 670 -27.32 -20.30 45.25
CA GLN A 670 -28.76 -20.20 44.97
C GLN A 670 -29.63 -19.54 46.08
N ASN A 671 -30.75 -18.93 45.66
CA ASN A 671 -32.07 -18.76 46.34
C ASN A 671 -32.31 -17.91 47.61
N ASP A 672 -33.49 -17.27 47.59
CA ASP A 672 -34.46 -16.94 48.67
C ASP A 672 -34.01 -16.10 49.89
N ALA A 673 -34.71 -15.02 50.32
CA ALA A 673 -36.04 -14.50 49.96
C ALA A 673 -36.22 -13.00 50.28
N ASN A 674 -37.35 -12.44 49.82
CA ASN A 674 -38.13 -11.27 50.30
C ASN A 674 -37.60 -10.40 51.46
N VAL A 675 -37.66 -9.07 51.32
CA VAL A 675 -38.79 -8.21 51.79
C VAL A 675 -38.56 -6.74 51.36
N ASN A 676 -39.67 -6.03 51.12
CA ASN A 676 -39.74 -4.64 50.66
C ASN A 676 -39.18 -3.59 51.66
N ALA A 677 -38.61 -2.51 51.12
CA ALA A 677 -38.86 -1.12 51.55
C ALA A 677 -38.51 -0.15 50.40
#